data_AF-W0E414-F1
#
_entry.id   AF-W0E414-F1
#
_cell.length_a   1.000
_cell.length_b   1.000
_cell.length_c   1.000
_cell.angle_alpha   90.00
_cell.angle_beta   90.00
_cell.angle_gamma   90.00
#
_symmetry.space_group_name_H-M   'P 1'
#
loop_
_entity.id
_entity.type
_entity.pdbx_description
1 polymer ?
#
loop_
_entity_poly.entity_id
_entity_poly.type
_entity_poly.pdbx_seq_one_letter_code
_entity_poly.pdbx_strand_id
1 'polypeptide(L)'
;MSGFHSSFTPSLSEPSTLEALFVVRERLAQRLMRNIGESATTANKHQQLLIGPRGIGKTHLIALLNHRLRADTGLAARLRIAWLPEDPYITGYTTLLALILRQLRQDETDLAWLEERLDDALDLPTEQQTGALEQRLLECLDGRTLLLIVENLDDLLTALKDAGQKQLRAFIQNHGNTSILATTTSLTEALTERSKTFYGFFREQRLRPFEVDEAATLLARLAEYANDPALADQIWSPLGLARVRALHYLAGGNPRVYTIFHDFLTRDSLDELVTPLMKLLDELTPYYQSRMFQLAPLQRAILDTLRRLRRAAPVKEIARQVMTSSQTISTQLGKLEDLGYVIQADSIGRSNYYELREPLMRLCLEVKEQRGQTIPFFIEFLRIWFSPRELDTLARRASAGELESLHLEAAALQAANDEDPLCSIFTRSISSHLSRGDHEGALAETECALQRDPDNPDYWREKTRCLALLERPLDEQLACWERVSALDPEDHHGWNEQDVILSQLGRHEAALGASEKALALRPDDPVLNRNHAYNLQRAGRHTEARKHLQKSMELKGEPQHAADWHQRANYLYSLDRQRDALHAYHKTLELAPHRMEAWSNLLGWLQEQGRYRLIHRMCERLAALMPDEAEVQTHLSIARYGLGDLEGALESGTRALELDGEGQRRRLYFAIHLVWSGHHTTALERLEQPYPTAAWDYRRRLLHADTLMWLDRWETGIDELDAVLREPPPADWSARDLGIVGWLLLRTQGPHIWRRFISTWLDLFGRHDRLPELGEALVRSARRFAVDWITDQTARAWVETWHELAGDIEALALPLRLLAASADYKASRDRRILLGLAREERQLLEPWLVNLFKTEPDEIDHEMEALLQTVAHRLAQEAETERSHARWQAPPPPPDTLDPAARLSPRPIDPRHRAARLLSGDWKTLDRTEAEAVLTLLAERSEDGARLLARPELRVIAIERRDLGFSPWRLHQVHVQEGQRIGAVDLLATDDQLTLVDGTSTTVYALVSAGQLRLTDSTAAEEYARFYCSMLRADAGRFQVVESVETLCAVMDAPLPPLDGFTPWAAEPTDTPDSGRYSGTILYGSALFRATLTLDRTSGIVKMIDDTPITEELSIRREVFDGPIRWLGDRP
;
A
#
# COMPACT_ATOMS: atom_id res chain seq x y z
N MET A 1 28.19 -38.94 3.53
CA MET A 1 27.39 -39.97 2.82
C MET A 1 27.80 -39.94 1.36
N SER A 2 28.13 -41.09 0.78
CA SER A 2 28.72 -41.22 -0.55
C SER A 2 27.71 -40.93 -1.66
N GLY A 3 27.92 -39.84 -2.40
CA GLY A 3 27.66 -39.72 -3.85
C GLY A 3 26.23 -39.97 -4.36
N PHE A 4 25.25 -39.18 -3.92
CA PHE A 4 23.92 -39.17 -4.56
C PHE A 4 23.94 -38.58 -6.00
N HIS A 5 24.98 -37.82 -6.36
CA HIS A 5 24.88 -36.78 -7.39
C HIS A 5 25.40 -37.15 -8.79
N SER A 6 26.20 -38.22 -8.92
CA SER A 6 26.61 -38.74 -10.24
C SER A 6 25.78 -39.95 -10.71
N SER A 7 24.80 -40.40 -9.92
CA SER A 7 24.07 -41.66 -10.12
C SER A 7 22.54 -41.54 -10.07
N PHE A 8 21.97 -40.32 -9.99
CA PHE A 8 20.52 -40.14 -10.05
C PHE A 8 20.01 -40.47 -11.46
N THR A 9 19.70 -41.75 -11.66
CA THR A 9 19.09 -42.33 -12.85
C THR A 9 17.63 -42.63 -12.52
N PRO A 10 16.67 -41.75 -12.87
CA PRO A 10 15.28 -41.89 -12.41
C PRO A 10 14.63 -43.23 -12.76
N SER A 11 15.08 -43.89 -13.83
CA SER A 11 14.59 -45.21 -14.23
C SER A 11 15.00 -46.36 -13.31
N LEU A 12 16.03 -46.18 -12.47
CA LEU A 12 16.51 -47.15 -11.50
C LEU A 12 16.20 -46.76 -10.05
N SER A 13 15.53 -45.62 -9.84
CA SER A 13 15.20 -45.10 -8.51
C SER A 13 13.99 -45.80 -7.91
N GLU A 14 13.99 -45.96 -6.58
CA GLU A 14 12.83 -46.47 -5.85
C GLU A 14 11.61 -45.56 -5.99
N PRO A 15 10.38 -46.11 -6.05
CA PRO A 15 9.19 -45.31 -6.27
C PRO A 15 8.91 -44.23 -5.22
N SER A 16 9.21 -44.52 -3.96
CA SER A 16 9.06 -43.55 -2.86
C SER A 16 9.96 -42.33 -3.06
N THR A 17 11.17 -42.52 -3.61
CA THR A 17 12.11 -41.44 -3.93
C THR A 17 11.60 -40.62 -5.12
N LEU A 18 11.04 -41.28 -6.14
CA LEU A 18 10.46 -40.59 -7.29
C LEU A 18 9.28 -39.69 -6.89
N GLU A 19 8.42 -40.15 -5.99
CA GLU A 19 7.29 -39.38 -5.45
C GLU A 19 7.77 -38.22 -4.55
N ALA A 20 8.71 -38.46 -3.64
CA ALA A 20 9.21 -37.45 -2.71
C ALA A 20 9.87 -36.26 -3.42
N LEU A 21 10.57 -36.52 -4.54
CA LEU A 21 11.27 -35.52 -5.32
C LEU A 21 10.43 -34.96 -6.49
N PHE A 22 9.17 -35.39 -6.64
CA PHE A 22 8.32 -34.91 -7.72
C PHE A 22 7.69 -33.56 -7.38
N VAL A 23 8.07 -32.53 -8.14
CA VAL A 23 7.58 -31.15 -7.95
C VAL A 23 7.01 -30.56 -9.23
N VAL A 24 6.16 -29.53 -9.09
CA VAL A 24 5.64 -28.66 -10.16
C VAL A 24 4.64 -29.30 -11.13
N ARG A 25 4.89 -30.53 -11.60
CA ARG A 25 4.23 -31.10 -12.79
C ARG A 25 3.09 -32.08 -12.50
N GLU A 26 2.52 -32.03 -11.30
CA GLU A 26 1.43 -32.92 -10.87
C GLU A 26 0.20 -32.84 -11.78
N ARG A 27 -0.20 -31.63 -12.20
CA ARG A 27 -1.31 -31.45 -13.15
C ARG A 27 -1.07 -32.15 -14.49
N LEU A 28 0.18 -32.17 -14.95
CA LEU A 28 0.54 -32.87 -16.19
C LEU A 28 0.49 -34.38 -15.97
N ALA A 29 1.11 -34.89 -14.90
CA ALA A 29 1.09 -36.32 -14.56
C ALA A 29 -0.36 -36.85 -14.47
N GLN A 30 -1.25 -36.14 -13.77
CA GLN A 30 -2.67 -36.50 -13.66
C GLN A 30 -3.40 -36.53 -15.01
N ARG A 31 -3.07 -35.60 -15.92
CA ARG A 31 -3.64 -35.57 -17.27
C ARG A 31 -3.16 -36.76 -18.10
N LEU A 32 -1.86 -37.08 -18.04
CA LEU A 32 -1.29 -38.23 -18.75
C LEU A 32 -1.91 -39.53 -18.24
N MET A 33 -2.01 -39.71 -16.90
CA MET A 33 -2.70 -40.84 -16.26
C MET A 33 -4.14 -40.98 -16.75
N ARG A 34 -4.91 -39.88 -16.78
CA ARG A 34 -6.31 -39.88 -17.24
C ARG A 34 -6.43 -40.31 -18.70
N ASN A 35 -5.61 -39.74 -19.57
CA ASN A 35 -5.63 -40.07 -20.99
C ASN A 35 -5.18 -41.53 -21.25
N ILE A 36 -4.22 -42.04 -20.47
CA ILE A 36 -3.83 -43.46 -20.51
C ILE A 36 -4.98 -44.34 -20.01
N GLY A 37 -5.68 -43.92 -18.95
CA GLY A 37 -6.90 -44.57 -18.47
C GLY A 37 -8.01 -44.62 -19.51
N GLU A 38 -8.33 -43.49 -20.16
CA GLU A 38 -9.27 -43.46 -21.29
C GLU A 38 -8.84 -44.38 -22.44
N SER A 39 -7.53 -44.41 -22.72
CA SER A 39 -6.97 -45.33 -23.72
C SER A 39 -7.13 -46.79 -23.30
N ALA A 40 -7.04 -47.10 -22.02
CA ALA A 40 -7.25 -48.46 -21.51
C ALA A 40 -8.71 -48.90 -21.58
N THR A 41 -9.67 -47.98 -21.39
CA THR A 41 -11.09 -48.32 -21.22
C THR A 41 -11.98 -48.03 -22.42
N THR A 42 -11.52 -47.24 -23.39
CA THR A 42 -12.34 -46.81 -24.54
C THR A 42 -11.65 -47.11 -25.87
N ALA A 43 -12.39 -46.94 -26.98
CA ALA A 43 -11.82 -47.00 -28.33
C ALA A 43 -10.94 -45.78 -28.66
N ASN A 44 -10.99 -44.70 -27.85
CA ASN A 44 -10.20 -43.50 -28.08
C ASN A 44 -8.78 -43.68 -27.54
N LYS A 45 -7.81 -43.93 -28.42
CA LYS A 45 -6.41 -44.14 -28.04
C LYS A 45 -5.61 -42.84 -28.17
N HIS A 46 -5.02 -42.42 -27.07
CA HIS A 46 -4.19 -41.23 -27.03
C HIS A 46 -2.74 -41.59 -27.37
N GLN A 47 -2.16 -40.89 -28.35
CA GLN A 47 -0.73 -40.96 -28.69
C GLN A 47 -0.07 -39.69 -28.17
N GLN A 48 0.88 -39.80 -27.25
CA GLN A 48 1.43 -38.67 -26.50
C GLN A 48 2.93 -38.57 -26.69
N LEU A 49 3.41 -37.34 -26.89
CA LEU A 49 4.83 -37.05 -27.06
C LEU A 49 5.26 -35.93 -26.11
N LEU A 50 6.12 -36.26 -25.16
CA LEU A 50 6.76 -35.32 -24.25
C LEU A 50 8.04 -34.75 -24.90
N ILE A 51 8.09 -33.44 -25.05
CA ILE A 51 9.18 -32.75 -25.75
C ILE A 51 9.92 -31.87 -24.75
N GLY A 52 11.24 -31.95 -24.72
CA GLY A 52 12.05 -30.98 -23.98
C GLY A 52 13.52 -31.37 -23.92
N PRO A 53 14.42 -30.45 -23.53
CA PRO A 53 15.85 -30.70 -23.50
C PRO A 53 16.25 -31.80 -22.51
N ARG A 54 17.49 -32.30 -22.60
CA ARG A 54 18.01 -33.29 -21.63
C ARG A 54 18.05 -32.69 -20.22
N GLY A 55 17.82 -33.52 -19.20
CA GLY A 55 17.78 -33.07 -17.80
C GLY A 55 16.49 -32.36 -17.37
N ILE A 56 15.61 -31.99 -18.31
CA ILE A 56 14.37 -31.26 -18.00
C ILE A 56 13.38 -32.04 -17.13
N GLY A 57 13.57 -33.35 -16.90
CA GLY A 57 12.71 -34.21 -16.08
C GLY A 57 11.78 -35.17 -16.83
N LYS A 58 12.07 -35.49 -18.11
CA LYS A 58 11.29 -36.43 -18.94
C LYS A 58 11.27 -37.85 -18.38
N THR A 59 12.46 -38.43 -18.16
CA THR A 59 12.63 -39.79 -17.63
C THR A 59 12.06 -39.94 -16.22
N HIS A 60 12.20 -38.92 -15.36
CA HIS A 60 11.55 -38.90 -14.04
C HIS A 60 10.03 -39.00 -14.15
N LEU A 61 9.42 -38.20 -15.03
CA LEU A 61 7.98 -38.22 -15.24
C LEU A 61 7.50 -39.57 -15.81
N ILE A 62 8.21 -40.15 -16.77
CA ILE A 62 7.87 -41.48 -17.31
C ILE A 62 8.00 -42.57 -16.24
N ALA A 63 9.10 -42.61 -15.51
CA ALA A 63 9.34 -43.60 -14.46
C ALA A 63 8.25 -43.52 -13.38
N LEU A 64 7.90 -42.30 -12.95
CA LEU A 64 6.82 -42.06 -12.00
C LEU A 64 5.46 -42.56 -12.53
N LEU A 65 5.14 -42.27 -13.80
CA LEU A 65 3.89 -42.72 -14.42
C LEU A 65 3.84 -44.24 -14.55
N ASN A 66 4.92 -44.88 -15.00
CA ASN A 66 5.01 -46.34 -15.08
C ASN A 66 4.76 -46.97 -13.71
N HIS A 67 5.36 -46.42 -12.65
CA HIS A 67 5.09 -46.87 -11.28
C HIS A 67 3.62 -46.68 -10.88
N ARG A 68 3.07 -45.46 -11.02
CA ARG A 68 1.66 -45.16 -10.66
C ARG A 68 0.66 -46.04 -11.43
N LEU A 69 0.92 -46.33 -12.71
CA LEU A 69 0.07 -47.19 -13.54
C LEU A 69 0.11 -48.66 -13.10
N ARG A 70 1.28 -49.17 -12.72
CA ARG A 70 1.42 -50.54 -12.22
C ARG A 70 0.82 -50.72 -10.82
N ALA A 71 0.83 -49.67 -10.01
CA ALA A 71 0.21 -49.67 -8.69
C ALA A 71 -1.34 -49.61 -8.75
N ASP A 72 -1.91 -49.04 -9.81
CA ASP A 72 -3.36 -49.01 -10.02
C ASP A 72 -3.86 -50.37 -10.55
N THR A 73 -4.41 -51.19 -9.65
CA THR A 73 -4.93 -52.54 -9.99
C THR A 73 -6.00 -52.54 -11.08
N GLY A 74 -6.78 -51.45 -11.23
CA GLY A 74 -7.83 -51.34 -12.22
C GLY A 74 -7.29 -51.08 -13.62
N LEU A 75 -6.26 -50.23 -13.73
CA LEU A 75 -5.57 -49.96 -14.99
C LEU A 75 -4.60 -51.06 -15.37
N ALA A 76 -3.85 -51.61 -14.42
CA ALA A 76 -2.93 -52.73 -14.64
C ALA A 76 -3.66 -53.97 -15.21
N ALA A 77 -4.91 -54.23 -14.81
CA ALA A 77 -5.71 -55.31 -15.38
C ALA A 77 -6.15 -55.08 -16.84
N ARG A 78 -6.11 -53.84 -17.34
CA ARG A 78 -6.60 -53.43 -18.67
C ARG A 78 -5.49 -53.00 -19.62
N LEU A 79 -4.27 -52.87 -19.12
CA LEU A 79 -3.08 -52.47 -19.86
C LEU A 79 -2.10 -53.64 -19.94
N ARG A 80 -1.31 -53.63 -21.02
CA ARG A 80 -0.06 -54.37 -21.16
C ARG A 80 1.03 -53.34 -21.41
N ILE A 81 1.95 -53.14 -20.46
CA ILE A 81 2.91 -52.03 -20.51
C ILE A 81 4.25 -52.55 -21.02
N ALA A 82 4.67 -52.07 -22.19
CA ALA A 82 6.00 -52.33 -22.74
C ALA A 82 6.84 -51.05 -22.64
N TRP A 83 7.75 -50.99 -21.67
CA TRP A 83 8.73 -49.90 -21.58
C TRP A 83 10.02 -50.31 -22.27
N LEU A 84 10.33 -49.64 -23.37
CA LEU A 84 11.54 -49.93 -24.14
C LEU A 84 12.79 -49.39 -23.43
N PRO A 85 13.97 -50.03 -23.61
CA PRO A 85 15.24 -49.46 -23.16
C PRO A 85 15.50 -48.08 -23.77
N GLU A 86 16.23 -47.22 -23.06
CA GLU A 86 16.53 -45.84 -23.50
C GLU A 86 17.24 -45.79 -24.86
N ASP A 87 18.16 -46.74 -25.12
CA ASP A 87 18.88 -46.89 -26.39
C ASP A 87 18.62 -48.29 -26.99
N PRO A 88 17.51 -48.48 -27.73
CA PRO A 88 17.15 -49.79 -28.26
C PRO A 88 17.98 -50.13 -29.52
N TYR A 89 18.71 -51.25 -29.48
CA TYR A 89 19.42 -51.79 -30.65
C TYR A 89 18.45 -52.47 -31.64
N ILE A 90 17.78 -51.69 -32.49
CA ILE A 90 16.87 -52.20 -33.52
C ILE A 90 17.42 -51.97 -34.93
N THR A 91 17.13 -52.91 -35.85
CA THR A 91 17.54 -52.82 -37.27
C THR A 91 16.36 -52.60 -38.22
N GLY A 92 15.12 -52.74 -37.72
CA GLY A 92 13.88 -52.52 -38.45
C GLY A 92 12.63 -52.89 -37.64
N TYR A 93 11.48 -52.89 -38.30
CA TYR A 93 10.17 -53.12 -37.66
C TYR A 93 10.04 -54.51 -37.01
N THR A 94 10.51 -55.57 -37.67
CA THR A 94 10.49 -56.95 -37.15
C THR A 94 11.26 -57.06 -35.82
N THR A 95 12.43 -56.43 -35.73
CA THR A 95 13.23 -56.42 -34.48
C THR A 95 12.59 -55.58 -33.37
N LEU A 96 11.81 -54.55 -33.74
CA LEU A 96 11.03 -53.77 -32.76
C LEU A 96 9.89 -54.61 -32.17
N LEU A 97 9.16 -55.38 -32.98
CA LEU A 97 8.13 -56.28 -32.48
C LEU A 97 8.70 -57.33 -31.52
N ALA A 98 9.84 -57.93 -31.86
CA ALA A 98 10.53 -58.86 -30.99
C ALA A 98 10.96 -58.20 -29.66
N LEU A 99 11.44 -56.95 -29.70
CA LEU A 99 11.79 -56.20 -28.49
C LEU A 99 10.57 -55.92 -27.60
N ILE A 100 9.44 -55.53 -28.18
CA ILE A 100 8.17 -55.30 -27.45
C ILE A 100 7.72 -56.59 -26.75
N LEU A 101 7.72 -57.72 -27.46
CA LEU A 101 7.33 -59.02 -26.91
C LEU A 101 8.26 -59.46 -25.77
N ARG A 102 9.57 -59.24 -25.91
CA ARG A 102 10.54 -59.51 -24.84
C ARG A 102 10.28 -58.67 -23.59
N GLN A 103 9.95 -57.40 -23.74
CA GLN A 103 9.65 -56.52 -22.61
C GLN A 103 8.36 -56.93 -21.90
N LEU A 104 7.30 -57.24 -22.65
CA LEU A 104 6.06 -57.75 -22.08
C LEU A 104 6.27 -59.03 -21.28
N ARG A 105 7.12 -59.95 -21.78
CA ARG A 105 7.47 -61.17 -21.04
C ARG A 105 8.25 -60.91 -19.76
N GLN A 106 9.18 -59.95 -19.77
CA GLN A 106 10.00 -59.66 -18.58
C GLN A 106 9.16 -59.12 -17.44
N ASP A 107 8.17 -58.30 -17.78
CA ASP A 107 7.34 -57.58 -16.82
C ASP A 107 6.12 -58.36 -16.33
N GLU A 108 5.68 -59.39 -17.07
CA GLU A 108 4.40 -60.05 -16.83
C GLU A 108 4.52 -61.58 -16.76
N THR A 109 4.39 -62.11 -15.55
CA THR A 109 4.60 -63.54 -15.25
C THR A 109 3.59 -64.48 -15.92
N ASP A 110 2.41 -63.98 -16.31
CA ASP A 110 1.37 -64.77 -17.01
C ASP A 110 1.70 -65.01 -18.49
N LEU A 111 2.72 -64.33 -19.04
CA LEU A 111 3.21 -64.50 -20.41
C LEU A 111 4.40 -65.46 -20.51
N ALA A 112 4.61 -66.36 -19.55
CA ALA A 112 5.70 -67.34 -19.58
C ALA A 112 5.70 -68.21 -20.86
N TRP A 113 4.52 -68.47 -21.44
CA TRP A 113 4.35 -69.20 -22.70
C TRP A 113 4.96 -68.48 -23.92
N LEU A 114 5.20 -67.18 -23.82
CA LEU A 114 5.66 -66.36 -24.93
C LEU A 114 7.10 -66.67 -25.34
N GLU A 115 7.94 -67.16 -24.43
CA GLU A 115 9.35 -67.44 -24.72
C GLU A 115 9.50 -68.51 -25.81
N GLU A 116 8.86 -69.67 -25.63
CA GLU A 116 8.86 -70.76 -26.61
C GLU A 116 8.21 -70.33 -27.94
N ARG A 117 7.07 -69.62 -27.88
CA ARG A 117 6.35 -69.18 -29.09
C ARG A 117 7.02 -68.02 -29.83
N LEU A 118 7.86 -67.25 -29.15
CA LEU A 118 8.66 -66.19 -29.76
C LEU A 118 9.81 -66.81 -30.55
N ASP A 119 10.49 -67.81 -29.99
CA ASP A 119 11.55 -68.54 -30.69
C ASP A 119 11.01 -69.23 -31.95
N ASP A 120 9.85 -69.89 -31.86
CA ASP A 120 9.15 -70.45 -33.03
C ASP A 120 8.88 -69.42 -34.13
N ALA A 121 8.50 -68.19 -33.76
CA ALA A 121 8.22 -67.12 -34.71
C ALA A 121 9.51 -66.53 -35.32
N LEU A 122 10.62 -66.56 -34.59
CA LEU A 122 11.94 -66.12 -35.06
C LEU A 122 12.61 -67.15 -35.98
N ASP A 123 12.32 -68.44 -35.81
CA ASP A 123 12.86 -69.53 -36.64
C ASP A 123 12.17 -69.65 -38.02
N LEU A 124 11.06 -68.94 -38.24
CA LEU A 124 10.40 -68.87 -39.54
C LEU A 124 11.25 -68.15 -40.60
N PRO A 125 11.01 -68.39 -41.91
CA PRO A 125 11.63 -67.61 -42.98
C PRO A 125 11.33 -66.11 -42.83
N THR A 126 12.30 -65.24 -43.13
CA THR A 126 12.23 -63.77 -42.92
C THR A 126 10.97 -63.11 -43.48
N GLU A 127 10.42 -63.62 -44.58
CA GLU A 127 9.18 -63.13 -45.20
C GLU A 127 7.92 -63.36 -44.35
N GLN A 128 7.95 -64.37 -43.47
CA GLN A 128 6.83 -64.78 -42.61
C GLN A 128 6.99 -64.33 -41.15
N GLN A 129 8.22 -64.04 -40.71
CA GLN A 129 8.53 -63.63 -39.33
C GLN A 129 7.70 -62.44 -38.86
N THR A 130 7.60 -61.39 -39.68
CA THR A 130 6.90 -60.15 -39.27
C THR A 130 5.42 -60.40 -38.96
N GLY A 131 4.71 -61.12 -39.84
CA GLY A 131 3.29 -61.44 -39.61
C GLY A 131 3.08 -62.37 -38.42
N ALA A 132 3.99 -63.34 -38.21
CA ALA A 132 3.94 -64.21 -37.05
C ALA A 132 4.14 -63.42 -35.74
N LEU A 133 5.08 -62.48 -35.69
CA LEU A 133 5.31 -61.64 -34.52
C LEU A 133 4.14 -60.68 -34.24
N GLU A 134 3.52 -60.11 -35.27
CA GLU A 134 2.28 -59.31 -35.11
C GLU A 134 1.15 -60.14 -34.50
N GLN A 135 0.97 -61.38 -34.97
CA GLN A 135 -0.02 -62.29 -34.42
C GLN A 135 0.27 -62.62 -32.94
N ARG A 136 1.53 -62.90 -32.59
CA ARG A 136 1.93 -63.16 -31.20
C ARG A 136 1.69 -61.94 -30.31
N LEU A 137 1.95 -60.73 -30.80
CA LEU A 137 1.66 -59.51 -30.07
C LEU A 137 0.15 -59.39 -29.81
N LEU A 138 -0.70 -59.63 -30.80
CA LEU A 138 -2.17 -59.60 -30.61
C LEU A 138 -2.65 -60.66 -29.61
N GLU A 139 -2.07 -61.86 -29.63
CA GLU A 139 -2.35 -62.92 -28.65
C GLU A 139 -1.94 -62.49 -27.22
N CYS A 140 -0.81 -61.80 -27.05
CA CYS A 140 -0.35 -61.31 -25.75
C CYS A 140 -1.26 -60.23 -25.14
N LEU A 141 -1.91 -59.45 -26.01
CA LEU A 141 -2.78 -58.36 -25.57
C LEU A 141 -4.09 -58.89 -25.01
N ASP A 142 -4.63 -60.01 -25.50
CA ASP A 142 -5.87 -60.63 -24.97
C ASP A 142 -7.01 -59.62 -24.71
N GLY A 143 -7.24 -58.72 -25.67
CA GLY A 143 -8.25 -57.66 -25.57
C GLY A 143 -7.87 -56.45 -24.71
N ARG A 144 -6.70 -56.44 -24.05
CA ARG A 144 -6.13 -55.30 -23.33
C ARG A 144 -5.47 -54.31 -24.28
N THR A 145 -5.26 -53.09 -23.78
CA THR A 145 -4.58 -52.03 -24.54
C THR A 145 -3.07 -52.12 -24.32
N LEU A 146 -2.29 -52.12 -25.40
CA LEU A 146 -0.83 -51.96 -25.34
C LEU A 146 -0.49 -50.52 -24.99
N LEU A 147 0.22 -50.30 -23.89
CA LEU A 147 0.89 -49.03 -23.61
C LEU A 147 2.38 -49.18 -23.94
N LEU A 148 2.81 -48.55 -25.03
CA LEU A 148 4.21 -48.53 -25.43
C LEU A 148 4.88 -47.26 -24.90
N ILE A 149 5.82 -47.42 -23.98
CA ILE A 149 6.61 -46.32 -23.44
C ILE A 149 7.95 -46.28 -24.17
N VAL A 150 8.24 -45.16 -24.82
CA VAL A 150 9.44 -44.99 -25.66
C VAL A 150 10.21 -43.75 -25.21
N GLU A 151 11.49 -43.94 -24.88
CA GLU A 151 12.42 -42.83 -24.71
C GLU A 151 13.18 -42.56 -26.01
N ASN A 152 13.52 -41.30 -26.28
CA ASN A 152 14.22 -40.87 -27.50
C ASN A 152 13.58 -41.40 -28.80
N LEU A 153 12.28 -41.12 -28.99
CA LEU A 153 11.50 -41.60 -30.15
C LEU A 153 12.16 -41.28 -31.50
N ASP A 154 12.86 -40.15 -31.59
CA ASP A 154 13.60 -39.73 -32.76
C ASP A 154 14.67 -40.74 -33.22
N ASP A 155 15.42 -41.31 -32.28
CA ASP A 155 16.42 -42.34 -32.58
C ASP A 155 15.75 -43.64 -33.05
N LEU A 156 14.64 -44.02 -32.40
CA LEU A 156 13.84 -45.18 -32.79
C LEU A 156 13.30 -45.04 -34.23
N LEU A 157 12.69 -43.89 -34.56
CA LEU A 157 12.14 -43.63 -35.89
C LEU A 157 13.23 -43.62 -36.97
N THR A 158 14.41 -43.08 -36.64
CA THR A 158 15.58 -43.09 -37.52
C THR A 158 16.05 -44.52 -37.81
N ALA A 159 16.13 -45.36 -36.78
CA ALA A 159 16.53 -46.76 -36.91
C ALA A 159 15.52 -47.61 -37.72
N LEU A 160 14.22 -47.32 -37.60
CA LEU A 160 13.16 -48.02 -38.35
C LEU A 160 13.18 -47.76 -39.86
N LYS A 161 13.73 -46.61 -40.29
CA LYS A 161 13.67 -46.10 -41.67
C LYS A 161 12.22 -45.91 -42.15
N ASP A 162 12.03 -45.31 -43.33
CA ASP A 162 10.69 -44.98 -43.85
C ASP A 162 9.77 -46.22 -44.00
N ALA A 163 10.33 -47.38 -44.36
CA ALA A 163 9.57 -48.62 -44.51
C ALA A 163 9.03 -49.14 -43.17
N GLY A 164 9.89 -49.21 -42.13
CA GLY A 164 9.49 -49.68 -40.81
C GLY A 164 8.53 -48.72 -40.10
N GLN A 165 8.69 -47.41 -40.31
CA GLN A 165 7.75 -46.41 -39.80
C GLN A 165 6.33 -46.61 -40.35
N LYS A 166 6.20 -46.89 -41.66
CA LYS A 166 4.90 -47.15 -42.30
C LYS A 166 4.24 -48.42 -41.76
N GLN A 167 5.02 -49.47 -41.55
CA GLN A 167 4.52 -50.72 -40.96
C GLN A 167 4.02 -50.51 -39.53
N LEU A 168 4.80 -49.82 -38.69
CA LEU A 168 4.40 -49.49 -37.32
C LEU A 168 3.11 -48.66 -37.29
N ARG A 169 3.00 -47.62 -38.13
CA ARG A 169 1.78 -46.81 -38.21
C ARG A 169 0.57 -47.64 -38.69
N ALA A 170 0.76 -48.50 -39.69
CA ALA A 170 -0.30 -49.37 -40.19
C ALA A 170 -0.81 -50.34 -39.12
N PHE A 171 0.09 -50.96 -38.36
CA PHE A 171 -0.28 -51.83 -37.24
C PHE A 171 -1.14 -51.10 -36.20
N ILE A 172 -0.71 -49.92 -35.76
CA ILE A 172 -1.45 -49.12 -34.77
C ILE A 172 -2.85 -48.75 -35.29
N GLN A 173 -2.96 -48.36 -36.57
CA GLN A 173 -4.23 -47.98 -37.19
C GLN A 173 -5.18 -49.16 -37.40
N ASN A 174 -4.65 -50.35 -37.72
CA ASN A 174 -5.45 -51.54 -38.02
C ASN A 174 -6.03 -52.21 -36.78
N HIS A 175 -5.35 -52.12 -35.62
CA HIS A 175 -5.76 -52.85 -34.42
C HIS A 175 -6.42 -51.97 -33.34
N GLY A 176 -6.19 -50.65 -33.36
CA GLY A 176 -6.93 -49.69 -32.52
C GLY A 176 -6.80 -49.90 -31.00
N ASN A 177 -5.87 -50.74 -30.55
CA ASN A 177 -5.64 -51.14 -29.15
C ASN A 177 -4.26 -50.71 -28.63
N THR A 178 -3.60 -49.75 -29.28
CA THR A 178 -2.26 -49.29 -28.91
C THR A 178 -2.26 -47.81 -28.53
N SER A 179 -1.66 -47.48 -27.38
CA SER A 179 -1.37 -46.13 -26.91
C SER A 179 0.13 -45.97 -26.72
N ILE A 180 0.69 -44.85 -27.14
CA ILE A 180 2.12 -44.56 -27.04
C ILE A 180 2.34 -43.38 -26.11
N LEU A 181 3.25 -43.54 -25.15
CA LEU A 181 3.84 -42.46 -24.37
C LEU A 181 5.31 -42.35 -24.75
N ALA A 182 5.63 -41.35 -25.57
CA ALA A 182 6.98 -41.15 -26.08
C ALA A 182 7.64 -39.91 -25.48
N THR A 183 8.97 -39.90 -25.41
CA THR A 183 9.75 -38.67 -25.23
C THR A 183 10.66 -38.39 -26.41
N THR A 184 10.98 -37.12 -26.61
CA THR A 184 12.05 -36.69 -27.51
C THR A 184 12.75 -35.45 -26.95
N THR A 185 13.99 -35.23 -27.37
CA THR A 185 14.75 -34.05 -26.99
C THR A 185 14.37 -32.82 -27.81
N SER A 186 14.01 -33.01 -29.08
CA SER A 186 13.60 -31.95 -30.01
C SER A 186 12.77 -32.54 -31.15
N LEU A 187 11.97 -31.72 -31.83
CA LEU A 187 11.15 -32.18 -32.94
C LEU A 187 12.01 -32.37 -34.20
N THR A 188 12.09 -33.60 -34.70
CA THR A 188 12.81 -33.96 -35.93
C THR A 188 11.92 -33.87 -37.18
N GLU A 189 12.54 -33.87 -38.37
CA GLU A 189 11.84 -33.88 -39.66
C GLU A 189 10.81 -35.03 -39.76
N ALA A 190 11.11 -36.20 -39.16
CA ALA A 190 10.23 -37.37 -39.17
C ALA A 190 8.85 -37.11 -38.51
N LEU A 191 8.77 -36.13 -37.60
CA LEU A 191 7.57 -35.77 -36.85
C LEU A 191 6.90 -34.48 -37.37
N THR A 192 7.67 -33.57 -37.99
CA THR A 192 7.20 -32.23 -38.37
C THR A 192 6.94 -32.06 -39.87
N GLU A 193 7.55 -32.85 -40.75
CA GLU A 193 7.34 -32.73 -42.19
C GLU A 193 6.03 -33.40 -42.63
N ARG A 194 5.21 -32.67 -43.40
CA ARG A 194 3.94 -33.18 -43.94
C ARG A 194 4.08 -34.43 -44.82
N SER A 195 5.25 -34.65 -45.42
CA SER A 195 5.57 -35.80 -46.27
C SER A 195 5.91 -37.06 -45.47
N LYS A 196 6.19 -36.94 -44.16
CA LYS A 196 6.68 -38.03 -43.32
C LYS A 196 5.55 -38.78 -42.61
N THR A 197 5.85 -40.04 -42.26
CA THR A 197 4.86 -41.02 -41.80
C THR A 197 4.20 -40.64 -40.47
N PHE A 198 4.83 -39.89 -39.58
CA PHE A 198 4.26 -39.57 -38.25
C PHE A 198 3.80 -38.12 -38.10
N TYR A 199 3.66 -37.37 -39.19
CA TYR A 199 3.15 -36.00 -39.16
C TYR A 199 1.77 -35.92 -38.50
N GLY A 200 1.65 -35.07 -37.46
CA GLY A 200 0.41 -34.85 -36.72
C GLY A 200 -0.14 -36.09 -35.98
N PHE A 201 0.68 -37.13 -35.79
CA PHE A 201 0.26 -38.37 -35.16
C PHE A 201 0.19 -38.29 -33.63
N PHE A 202 1.06 -37.49 -33.01
CA PHE A 202 1.17 -37.37 -31.56
C PHE A 202 0.54 -36.08 -31.04
N ARG A 203 -0.05 -36.15 -29.84
CA ARG A 203 -0.36 -34.97 -29.03
C ARG A 203 0.92 -34.53 -28.32
N GLU A 204 1.46 -33.42 -28.79
CA GLU A 204 2.71 -32.86 -28.31
C GLU A 204 2.52 -32.11 -26.98
N GLN A 205 3.39 -32.38 -26.01
CA GLN A 205 3.45 -31.67 -24.75
C GLN A 205 4.90 -31.22 -24.48
N ARG A 206 5.14 -29.91 -24.62
CA ARG A 206 6.44 -29.32 -24.31
C ARG A 206 6.59 -29.12 -22.80
N LEU A 207 7.72 -29.57 -22.25
CA LEU A 207 8.09 -29.35 -20.85
C LEU A 207 8.83 -28.03 -20.74
N ARG A 208 8.28 -27.12 -19.93
CA ARG A 208 8.92 -25.83 -19.64
C ARG A 208 10.04 -25.98 -18.60
N PRO A 209 11.05 -25.09 -18.65
CA PRO A 209 11.99 -24.89 -17.55
C PRO A 209 11.26 -24.51 -16.26
N PHE A 210 11.88 -24.78 -15.11
CA PHE A 210 11.39 -24.33 -13.82
C PHE A 210 11.58 -22.83 -13.67
N GLU A 211 10.63 -22.17 -13.03
CA GLU A 211 10.75 -20.82 -12.49
C GLU A 211 11.59 -20.80 -11.20
N VAL A 212 11.90 -19.61 -10.66
CA VAL A 212 12.70 -19.46 -9.43
C VAL A 212 12.03 -20.16 -8.24
N ASP A 213 10.74 -19.93 -8.00
CA ASP A 213 10.00 -20.52 -6.87
C ASP A 213 9.85 -22.04 -7.01
N GLU A 214 9.72 -22.50 -8.25
CA GLU A 214 9.67 -23.92 -8.60
C GLU A 214 11.02 -24.60 -8.34
N ALA A 215 12.13 -23.90 -8.61
CA ALA A 215 13.47 -24.34 -8.27
C ALA A 215 13.71 -24.35 -6.75
N ALA A 216 13.27 -23.32 -6.02
CA ALA A 216 13.32 -23.27 -4.56
C ALA A 216 12.57 -24.46 -3.95
N THR A 217 11.38 -24.77 -4.48
CA THR A 217 10.58 -25.92 -4.05
C THR A 217 11.32 -27.25 -4.24
N LEU A 218 11.98 -27.45 -5.39
CA LEU A 218 12.79 -28.66 -5.63
C LEU A 218 13.94 -28.77 -4.62
N LEU A 219 14.66 -27.68 -4.39
CA LEU A 219 15.81 -27.64 -3.48
C LEU A 219 15.39 -27.89 -2.03
N ALA A 220 14.26 -27.33 -1.59
CA ALA A 220 13.70 -27.58 -0.27
C ALA A 220 13.28 -29.05 -0.10
N ARG A 221 12.64 -29.66 -1.11
CA ARG A 221 12.29 -31.09 -1.09
C ARG A 221 13.51 -32.00 -1.06
N LEU A 222 14.57 -31.64 -1.78
CA LEU A 222 15.84 -32.35 -1.72
C LEU A 222 16.45 -32.25 -0.31
N ALA A 223 16.39 -31.09 0.33
CA ALA A 223 16.87 -30.88 1.72
C ALA A 223 16.06 -31.68 2.74
N GLU A 224 14.73 -31.66 2.67
CA GLU A 224 13.86 -32.49 3.49
C GLU A 224 14.17 -33.99 3.31
N TYR A 225 14.36 -34.44 2.07
CA TYR A 225 14.70 -35.83 1.77
C TYR A 225 16.09 -36.23 2.29
N ALA A 226 17.03 -35.28 2.32
CA ALA A 226 18.35 -35.45 2.93
C ALA A 226 18.31 -35.39 4.47
N ASN A 227 17.15 -35.21 5.10
CA ASN A 227 16.94 -34.99 6.54
C ASN A 227 17.59 -33.70 7.08
N ASP A 228 17.58 -32.63 6.30
CA ASP A 228 18.04 -31.30 6.70
C ASP A 228 16.91 -30.26 6.63
N PRO A 229 16.01 -30.22 7.64
CA PRO A 229 14.91 -29.27 7.67
C PRO A 229 15.37 -27.82 7.88
N ALA A 230 16.52 -27.60 8.50
CA ALA A 230 17.07 -26.26 8.71
C ALA A 230 17.45 -25.62 7.37
N LEU A 231 18.08 -26.38 6.47
CA LEU A 231 18.35 -25.93 5.10
C LEU A 231 17.07 -25.71 4.31
N ALA A 232 16.06 -26.57 4.47
CA ALA A 232 14.77 -26.41 3.80
C ALA A 232 14.10 -25.07 4.14
N ASP A 233 14.14 -24.66 5.42
CA ASP A 233 13.64 -23.36 5.86
C ASP A 233 14.55 -22.21 5.38
N GLN A 234 15.87 -22.40 5.43
CA GLN A 234 16.84 -21.39 4.98
C GLN A 234 16.69 -21.06 3.49
N ILE A 235 16.32 -22.01 2.64
CA ILE A 235 16.08 -21.79 1.20
C ILE A 235 15.01 -20.73 0.97
N TRP A 236 14.00 -20.65 1.84
CA TRP A 236 12.91 -19.69 1.76
C TRP A 236 13.20 -18.36 2.45
N SER A 237 14.33 -18.24 3.17
CA SER A 237 14.79 -16.94 3.66
C SER A 237 15.10 -16.00 2.49
N PRO A 238 15.03 -14.67 2.66
CA PRO A 238 15.36 -13.74 1.58
C PRO A 238 16.79 -13.94 1.02
N LEU A 239 17.77 -14.21 1.88
CA LEU A 239 19.13 -14.58 1.46
C LEU A 239 19.16 -15.94 0.72
N GLY A 240 18.41 -16.93 1.19
CA GLY A 240 18.23 -18.22 0.52
C GLY A 240 17.64 -18.08 -0.88
N LEU A 241 16.58 -17.29 -1.03
CA LEU A 241 15.95 -16.99 -2.31
C LEU A 241 16.88 -16.21 -3.25
N ALA A 242 17.69 -15.27 -2.73
CA ALA A 242 18.72 -14.60 -3.52
C ALA A 242 19.75 -15.61 -4.07
N ARG A 243 20.20 -16.55 -3.25
CA ARG A 243 21.09 -17.65 -3.68
C ARG A 243 20.40 -18.59 -4.69
N VAL A 244 19.12 -18.90 -4.50
CA VAL A 244 18.34 -19.70 -5.47
C VAL A 244 18.20 -18.96 -6.80
N ARG A 245 17.99 -17.63 -6.80
CA ARG A 245 17.95 -16.82 -8.03
C ARG A 245 19.27 -16.85 -8.78
N ALA A 246 20.38 -16.74 -8.06
CA ALA A 246 21.72 -16.87 -8.63
C ALA A 246 21.93 -18.24 -9.27
N LEU A 247 21.56 -19.30 -8.54
CA LEU A 247 21.63 -20.67 -9.03
C LEU A 247 20.68 -20.89 -10.24
N HIS A 248 19.50 -20.29 -10.21
CA HIS A 248 18.52 -20.38 -11.28
C HIS A 248 19.03 -19.74 -12.56
N TYR A 249 19.71 -18.60 -12.45
CA TYR A 249 20.38 -17.95 -13.57
C TYR A 249 21.43 -18.88 -14.21
N LEU A 250 22.20 -19.64 -13.42
CA LEU A 250 23.12 -20.66 -13.94
C LEU A 250 22.41 -21.85 -14.59
N ALA A 251 21.35 -22.33 -13.95
CA ALA A 251 20.64 -23.54 -14.31
C ALA A 251 19.69 -23.38 -15.51
N GLY A 252 19.27 -22.15 -15.82
CA GLY A 252 18.29 -21.87 -16.88
C GLY A 252 16.98 -22.65 -16.69
N GLY A 253 16.59 -22.89 -15.43
CA GLY A 253 15.40 -23.68 -15.09
C GLY A 253 15.53 -25.19 -15.34
N ASN A 254 16.73 -25.75 -15.54
CA ASN A 254 16.93 -27.19 -15.73
C ASN A 254 16.96 -27.94 -14.36
N PRO A 255 15.98 -28.82 -14.05
CA PRO A 255 15.87 -29.56 -12.79
C PRO A 255 17.13 -30.34 -12.42
N ARG A 256 17.78 -30.97 -13.40
CA ARG A 256 19.00 -31.77 -13.17
C ARG A 256 20.15 -30.92 -12.64
N VAL A 257 20.22 -29.64 -13.00
CA VAL A 257 21.25 -28.74 -12.52
C VAL A 257 21.03 -28.47 -11.03
N TYR A 258 19.80 -28.17 -10.61
CA TYR A 258 19.50 -27.98 -9.18
C TYR A 258 19.75 -29.23 -8.34
N THR A 259 19.47 -30.44 -8.85
CA THR A 259 19.82 -31.68 -8.12
C THR A 259 21.32 -31.85 -7.94
N ILE A 260 22.13 -31.30 -8.85
CA ILE A 260 23.58 -31.30 -8.72
C ILE A 260 24.02 -30.24 -7.71
N PHE A 261 23.44 -29.03 -7.79
CA PHE A 261 23.79 -27.92 -6.91
C PHE A 261 23.22 -28.02 -5.48
N HIS A 262 22.22 -28.88 -5.24
CA HIS A 262 21.66 -29.13 -3.92
C HIS A 262 22.75 -29.50 -2.89
N ASP A 263 23.68 -30.35 -3.31
CA ASP A 263 24.80 -30.85 -2.52
C ASP A 263 25.81 -29.78 -2.11
N PHE A 264 25.68 -28.59 -2.70
CA PHE A 264 26.53 -27.43 -2.49
C PHE A 264 25.84 -26.36 -1.61
N LEU A 265 24.53 -26.43 -1.42
CA LEU A 265 23.80 -25.51 -0.54
C LEU A 265 24.12 -25.71 0.94
N THR A 266 24.60 -26.90 1.31
CA THR A 266 25.01 -27.29 2.68
C THR A 266 26.48 -27.03 2.98
N ARG A 267 27.28 -26.61 1.99
CA ARG A 267 28.74 -26.47 2.15
C ARG A 267 29.06 -25.07 2.65
N ASP A 268 29.40 -25.00 3.94
CA ASP A 268 29.72 -23.75 4.64
C ASP A 268 31.12 -23.19 4.29
N SER A 269 31.96 -23.99 3.62
CA SER A 269 33.33 -23.60 3.26
C SER A 269 33.55 -23.60 1.75
N LEU A 270 34.28 -22.59 1.28
CA LEU A 270 34.50 -22.33 -0.13
C LEU A 270 35.40 -23.39 -0.79
N ASP A 271 36.30 -24.02 -0.04
CA ASP A 271 37.14 -25.16 -0.49
C ASP A 271 36.28 -26.38 -0.86
N GLU A 272 35.12 -26.52 -0.21
CA GLU A 272 34.18 -27.60 -0.52
C GLU A 272 33.30 -27.27 -1.74
N LEU A 273 33.23 -26.02 -2.21
CA LEU A 273 32.39 -25.59 -3.34
C LEU A 273 33.14 -25.62 -4.68
N VAL A 274 34.36 -25.08 -4.72
CA VAL A 274 35.06 -24.80 -5.98
C VAL A 274 35.58 -26.07 -6.66
N THR A 275 36.30 -26.93 -5.95
CA THR A 275 36.93 -28.13 -6.52
C THR A 275 35.91 -29.13 -7.11
N PRO A 276 34.77 -29.46 -6.45
CA PRO A 276 33.79 -30.38 -7.03
C PRO A 276 33.00 -29.76 -8.19
N LEU A 277 32.81 -28.44 -8.19
CA LEU A 277 32.20 -27.73 -9.32
C LEU A 277 33.10 -27.78 -10.56
N MET A 278 34.41 -27.58 -10.40
CA MET A 278 35.38 -27.73 -11.50
C MET A 278 35.40 -29.15 -12.05
N LYS A 279 35.36 -30.15 -11.16
CA LYS A 279 35.26 -31.57 -11.55
C LYS A 279 33.97 -31.85 -12.34
N LEU A 280 32.85 -31.28 -11.93
CA LEU A 280 31.57 -31.40 -12.64
C LEU A 280 31.65 -30.79 -14.06
N LEU A 281 32.26 -29.61 -14.19
CA LEU A 281 32.46 -28.97 -15.50
C LEU A 281 33.32 -29.85 -16.41
N ASP A 282 34.40 -30.46 -15.89
CA ASP A 282 35.23 -31.40 -16.64
C ASP A 282 34.45 -32.65 -17.09
N GLU A 283 33.58 -33.19 -16.25
CA GLU A 283 32.71 -34.32 -16.57
C GLU A 283 31.65 -33.97 -17.64
N LEU A 284 31.08 -32.77 -17.61
CA LEU A 284 30.05 -32.32 -18.56
C LEU A 284 30.62 -31.82 -19.90
N THR A 285 31.90 -31.44 -19.93
CA THR A 285 32.55 -30.84 -21.12
C THR A 285 32.51 -31.73 -22.36
N PRO A 286 32.85 -33.05 -22.31
CA PRO A 286 32.78 -33.94 -23.47
C PRO A 286 31.37 -34.01 -24.10
N TYR A 287 30.34 -33.96 -23.26
CA TYR A 287 28.95 -33.98 -23.71
C TYR A 287 28.60 -32.72 -24.52
N TYR A 288 28.87 -31.53 -23.99
CA TYR A 288 28.58 -30.27 -24.70
C TYR A 288 29.41 -30.11 -25.98
N GLN A 289 30.63 -30.66 -26.01
CA GLN A 289 31.45 -30.69 -27.22
C GLN A 289 30.86 -31.58 -28.31
N SER A 290 30.40 -32.80 -27.95
CA SER A 290 29.73 -33.70 -28.89
C SER A 290 28.46 -33.05 -29.46
N ARG A 291 27.68 -32.40 -28.59
CA ARG A 291 26.46 -31.65 -28.95
C ARG A 291 26.76 -30.51 -29.93
N MET A 292 27.84 -29.73 -29.70
CA MET A 292 28.29 -28.70 -30.66
C MET A 292 28.74 -29.29 -32.00
N PHE A 293 29.39 -30.45 -32.01
CA PHE A 293 29.94 -31.06 -33.21
C PHE A 293 28.86 -31.53 -34.20
N GLN A 294 27.69 -31.89 -33.70
CA GLN A 294 26.54 -32.35 -34.51
C GLN A 294 25.84 -31.22 -35.29
N LEU A 295 26.13 -29.95 -34.98
CA LEU A 295 25.49 -28.80 -35.61
C LEU A 295 26.13 -28.40 -36.96
N ALA A 296 25.31 -27.83 -37.84
CA ALA A 296 25.79 -27.29 -39.11
C ALA A 296 26.84 -26.18 -38.90
N PRO A 297 27.78 -25.96 -39.84
CA PRO A 297 28.86 -24.98 -39.66
C PRO A 297 28.37 -23.57 -39.30
N LEU A 298 27.30 -23.09 -39.95
CA LEU A 298 26.72 -21.77 -39.68
C LEU A 298 26.05 -21.69 -38.29
N GLN A 299 25.38 -22.76 -37.86
CA GLN A 299 24.77 -22.85 -36.53
C GLN A 299 25.83 -22.82 -35.43
N ARG A 300 26.95 -23.54 -35.62
CA ARG A 300 28.11 -23.47 -34.73
C ARG A 300 28.67 -22.05 -34.64
N ALA A 301 28.82 -21.36 -35.76
CA ALA A 301 29.31 -19.98 -35.79
C ALA A 301 28.38 -18.99 -35.06
N ILE A 302 27.06 -19.18 -35.15
CA ILE A 302 26.07 -18.39 -34.40
C ILE A 302 26.24 -18.64 -32.89
N LEU A 303 26.31 -19.89 -32.45
CA LEU A 303 26.47 -20.22 -31.04
C LEU A 303 27.81 -19.73 -30.47
N ASP A 304 28.91 -19.87 -31.22
CA ASP A 304 30.21 -19.33 -30.83
C ASP A 304 30.19 -17.79 -30.72
N THR A 305 29.41 -17.12 -31.55
CA THR A 305 29.21 -15.66 -31.48
C THR A 305 28.43 -15.27 -30.23
N LEU A 306 27.31 -15.93 -29.95
CA LEU A 306 26.53 -15.70 -28.73
C LEU A 306 27.33 -16.01 -27.46
N ARG A 307 28.15 -17.07 -27.50
CA ARG A 307 29.11 -17.42 -26.44
C ARG A 307 30.06 -16.27 -26.13
N ARG A 308 30.67 -15.66 -27.16
CA ARG A 308 31.59 -14.50 -27.01
C ARG A 308 30.88 -13.22 -26.55
N LEU A 309 29.67 -12.96 -27.02
CA LEU A 309 28.94 -11.72 -26.70
C LEU A 309 28.49 -11.66 -25.23
N ARG A 310 28.31 -12.81 -24.59
CA ARG A 310 27.96 -12.96 -23.17
C ARG A 310 26.65 -12.31 -22.70
N ARG A 311 25.85 -11.76 -23.61
CA ARG A 311 24.56 -11.11 -23.39
C ARG A 311 23.58 -11.46 -24.50
N ALA A 312 22.30 -11.21 -24.26
CA ALA A 312 21.30 -11.24 -25.32
C ALA A 312 21.67 -10.25 -26.44
N ALA A 313 21.68 -10.76 -27.67
CA ALA A 313 22.14 -10.01 -28.84
C ALA A 313 21.04 -9.96 -29.91
N PRO A 314 20.83 -8.80 -30.57
CA PRO A 314 19.85 -8.68 -31.63
C PRO A 314 20.33 -9.38 -32.90
N VAL A 315 19.41 -9.88 -33.71
CA VAL A 315 19.70 -10.59 -34.99
C VAL A 315 20.69 -9.82 -35.88
N LYS A 316 20.60 -8.48 -35.92
CA LYS A 316 21.50 -7.63 -36.71
C LYS A 316 22.96 -7.68 -36.23
N GLU A 317 23.18 -7.75 -34.93
CA GLU A 317 24.52 -7.82 -34.34
C GLU A 317 25.14 -9.19 -34.60
N ILE A 318 24.38 -10.26 -34.37
CA ILE A 318 24.80 -11.64 -34.66
C ILE A 318 25.14 -11.79 -36.15
N ALA A 319 24.30 -11.24 -37.03
CA ALA A 319 24.53 -11.24 -38.48
C ALA A 319 25.80 -10.51 -38.90
N ARG A 320 26.12 -9.38 -38.26
CA ARG A 320 27.36 -8.65 -38.51
C ARG A 320 28.59 -9.47 -38.09
N GLN A 321 28.54 -10.11 -36.92
CA GLN A 321 29.66 -10.90 -36.37
C GLN A 321 29.89 -12.20 -37.17
N VAL A 322 28.81 -12.88 -37.57
CA VAL A 322 28.87 -14.10 -38.41
C VAL A 322 29.08 -13.76 -39.90
N MET A 323 29.08 -12.47 -40.26
CA MET A 323 29.26 -11.96 -41.62
C MET A 323 28.25 -12.53 -42.63
N THR A 324 26.98 -12.63 -42.23
CA THR A 324 25.87 -13.20 -43.03
C THR A 324 24.64 -12.29 -42.97
N SER A 325 23.64 -12.46 -43.84
CA SER A 325 22.42 -11.64 -43.82
C SER A 325 21.55 -11.88 -42.57
N SER A 326 20.89 -10.82 -42.07
CA SER A 326 19.97 -10.93 -40.92
C SER A 326 18.81 -11.88 -41.17
N GLN A 327 18.36 -12.04 -42.42
CA GLN A 327 17.29 -12.97 -42.78
C GLN A 327 17.74 -14.42 -42.61
N THR A 328 18.94 -14.77 -43.06
CA THR A 328 19.50 -16.12 -42.88
C THR A 328 19.73 -16.42 -41.39
N ILE A 329 20.26 -15.46 -40.64
CA ILE A 329 20.51 -15.61 -39.21
C ILE A 329 19.20 -15.77 -38.42
N SER A 330 18.17 -14.98 -38.74
CA SER A 330 16.84 -15.14 -38.11
C SER A 330 16.28 -16.55 -38.32
N THR A 331 16.40 -17.10 -39.53
CA THR A 331 15.95 -18.46 -39.83
C THR A 331 16.74 -19.51 -39.06
N GLN A 332 18.06 -19.36 -38.97
CA GLN A 332 18.91 -20.31 -38.22
C GLN A 332 18.73 -20.20 -36.72
N LEU A 333 18.46 -19.00 -36.18
CA LEU A 333 18.15 -18.79 -34.77
C LEU A 333 16.84 -19.46 -34.38
N GLY A 334 15.79 -19.37 -35.21
CA GLY A 334 14.55 -20.12 -34.98
C GLY A 334 14.79 -21.64 -34.94
N LYS A 335 15.62 -22.18 -35.86
CA LYS A 335 16.01 -23.60 -35.80
C LYS A 335 16.81 -23.95 -34.55
N LEU A 336 17.74 -23.09 -34.13
CA LEU A 336 18.52 -23.30 -32.91
C LEU A 336 17.67 -23.19 -31.63
N GLU A 337 16.61 -22.38 -31.67
CA GLU A 337 15.62 -22.27 -30.61
C GLU A 337 14.79 -23.54 -30.49
N ASP A 338 14.32 -24.08 -31.63
CA ASP A 338 13.64 -25.37 -31.71
C ASP A 338 14.53 -26.53 -31.24
N LEU A 339 15.82 -26.49 -31.57
CA LEU A 339 16.84 -27.43 -31.10
C LEU A 339 17.26 -27.21 -29.64
N GLY A 340 16.75 -26.16 -28.97
CA GLY A 340 16.99 -25.88 -27.55
C GLY A 340 18.40 -25.43 -27.22
N TYR A 341 19.09 -24.74 -28.13
CA TYR A 341 20.42 -24.15 -27.87
C TYR A 341 20.34 -22.67 -27.48
N VAL A 342 19.34 -21.98 -28.02
CA VAL A 342 19.08 -20.56 -27.74
C VAL A 342 17.67 -20.36 -27.21
N ILE A 343 17.47 -19.21 -26.60
CA ILE A 343 16.16 -18.67 -26.26
C ILE A 343 16.04 -17.27 -26.88
N GLN A 344 14.83 -16.92 -27.31
CA GLN A 344 14.50 -15.54 -27.60
C GLN A 344 14.26 -14.80 -26.28
N ALA A 345 15.08 -13.79 -26.00
CA ALA A 345 14.91 -12.87 -24.88
C ALA A 345 13.92 -11.74 -25.25
N ASP A 346 13.77 -10.74 -24.38
CA ASP A 346 12.84 -9.62 -24.57
C ASP A 346 13.06 -8.88 -25.90
N SER A 347 11.95 -8.51 -26.54
CA SER A 347 11.95 -7.71 -27.77
C SER A 347 11.92 -6.22 -27.44
N ILE A 348 13.02 -5.51 -27.67
CA ILE A 348 13.05 -4.04 -27.56
C ILE A 348 12.68 -3.44 -28.91
N GLY A 349 11.47 -2.90 -29.01
CA GLY A 349 10.91 -2.33 -30.24
C GLY A 349 10.64 -3.41 -31.31
N ARG A 350 11.24 -3.26 -32.50
CA ARG A 350 11.09 -4.21 -33.63
C ARG A 350 12.21 -5.26 -33.70
N SER A 351 13.09 -5.34 -32.69
CA SER A 351 14.25 -6.24 -32.72
C SER A 351 14.12 -7.34 -31.68
N ASN A 352 14.19 -8.60 -32.14
CA ASN A 352 14.24 -9.77 -31.26
C ASN A 352 15.69 -10.02 -30.83
N TYR A 353 15.87 -10.26 -29.52
CA TYR A 353 17.15 -10.57 -28.91
C TYR A 353 17.25 -12.06 -28.63
N TYR A 354 18.45 -12.62 -28.74
CA TYR A 354 18.70 -14.03 -28.55
C TYR A 354 19.91 -14.25 -27.64
N GLU A 355 19.84 -15.27 -26.79
CA GLU A 355 20.93 -15.70 -25.93
C GLU A 355 21.02 -17.23 -25.84
N LEU A 356 22.13 -17.72 -25.27
CA LEU A 356 22.31 -19.15 -25.03
C LEU A 356 21.38 -19.63 -23.93
N ARG A 357 20.69 -20.75 -24.18
CA ARG A 357 19.71 -21.31 -23.23
C ARG A 357 20.35 -21.84 -21.95
N GLU A 358 21.56 -22.39 -22.04
CA GLU A 358 22.24 -23.06 -20.93
C GLU A 358 23.58 -22.36 -20.63
N PRO A 359 23.67 -21.45 -19.64
CA PRO A 359 24.91 -20.78 -19.27
C PRO A 359 26.04 -21.75 -18.85
N LEU A 360 25.70 -22.92 -18.30
CA LEU A 360 26.66 -24.00 -18.02
C LEU A 360 27.35 -24.55 -19.28
N MET A 361 26.66 -24.56 -20.43
CA MET A 361 27.26 -24.95 -21.70
C MET A 361 28.36 -23.95 -22.11
N ARG A 362 28.10 -22.65 -21.91
CA ARG A 362 29.11 -21.61 -22.14
C ARG A 362 30.33 -21.82 -21.24
N LEU A 363 30.10 -22.04 -19.94
CA LEU A 363 31.15 -22.30 -18.96
C LEU A 363 32.01 -23.51 -19.33
N CYS A 364 31.40 -24.67 -19.62
CA CYS A 364 32.14 -25.89 -20.02
C CYS A 364 33.01 -25.68 -21.27
N LEU A 365 32.56 -24.84 -22.20
CA LEU A 365 33.30 -24.52 -23.43
C LEU A 365 34.40 -23.47 -23.19
N GLU A 366 34.20 -22.50 -22.29
CA GLU A 366 35.20 -21.46 -21.95
C GLU A 366 36.36 -22.02 -21.10
N VAL A 367 36.08 -22.89 -20.12
CA VAL A 367 37.09 -23.50 -19.21
C VAL A 367 38.24 -24.15 -19.97
N LYS A 368 37.97 -24.81 -21.10
CA LYS A 368 38.99 -25.54 -21.88
C LYS A 368 39.83 -24.62 -22.80
N GLU A 369 39.27 -23.50 -23.25
CA GLU A 369 39.97 -22.53 -24.11
C GLU A 369 40.88 -21.59 -23.28
N GLN A 370 40.52 -21.34 -22.03
CA GLN A 370 41.20 -20.39 -21.13
C GLN A 370 42.15 -21.08 -20.13
N ARG A 371 42.95 -22.06 -20.59
CA ARG A 371 43.91 -22.77 -19.72
C ARG A 371 44.83 -21.78 -18.98
N GLY A 372 44.60 -21.62 -17.67
CA GLY A 372 45.37 -20.76 -16.78
C GLY A 372 44.86 -19.32 -16.59
N GLN A 373 43.64 -18.98 -17.05
CA GLN A 373 43.04 -17.65 -16.86
C GLN A 373 41.73 -17.71 -16.07
N THR A 374 41.31 -16.56 -15.55
CA THR A 374 40.04 -16.42 -14.83
C THR A 374 38.85 -16.26 -15.77
N ILE A 375 37.75 -16.91 -15.43
CA ILE A 375 36.49 -16.92 -16.16
C ILE A 375 35.58 -15.86 -15.53
N PRO A 376 35.27 -14.75 -16.23
CA PRO A 376 34.53 -13.62 -15.64
C PRO A 376 33.15 -13.98 -15.10
N PHE A 377 32.46 -14.92 -15.74
CA PHE A 377 31.16 -15.39 -15.27
C PHE A 377 31.25 -16.18 -13.95
N PHE A 378 32.36 -16.90 -13.74
CA PHE A 378 32.59 -17.60 -12.48
C PHE A 378 32.93 -16.61 -11.36
N ILE A 379 33.67 -15.55 -11.68
CA ILE A 379 33.90 -14.42 -10.75
C ILE A 379 32.57 -13.78 -10.32
N GLU A 380 31.66 -13.52 -11.26
CA GLU A 380 30.33 -12.96 -10.98
C GLU A 380 29.50 -13.89 -10.08
N PHE A 381 29.52 -15.20 -10.33
CA PHE A 381 28.89 -16.19 -9.45
C PHE A 381 29.44 -16.14 -8.01
N LEU A 382 30.77 -16.10 -7.85
CA LEU A 382 31.41 -16.01 -6.53
C LEU A 382 31.02 -14.71 -5.80
N ARG A 383 30.92 -13.58 -6.53
CA ARG A 383 30.45 -12.29 -5.98
C ARG A 383 28.99 -12.32 -5.54
N ILE A 384 28.15 -13.13 -6.16
CA ILE A 384 26.75 -13.29 -5.74
C ILE A 384 26.65 -14.25 -4.54
N TRP A 385 27.45 -15.32 -4.54
CA TRP A 385 27.38 -16.37 -3.51
C TRP A 385 27.98 -15.93 -2.17
N PHE A 386 29.10 -15.21 -2.21
CA PHE A 386 29.86 -14.77 -1.04
C PHE A 386 29.79 -13.25 -0.89
N SER A 387 29.84 -12.79 0.36
CA SER A 387 30.01 -11.36 0.66
C SER A 387 31.43 -10.90 0.31
N PRO A 388 31.64 -9.58 0.08
CA PRO A 388 32.98 -9.05 -0.17
C PRO A 388 34.01 -9.41 0.93
N ARG A 389 33.58 -9.48 2.19
CA ARG A 389 34.43 -9.85 3.34
C ARG A 389 34.87 -11.31 3.32
N GLU A 390 33.93 -12.19 2.99
CA GLU A 390 34.21 -13.62 2.85
C GLU A 390 35.18 -13.84 1.68
N LEU A 391 34.95 -13.20 0.54
CA LEU A 391 35.85 -13.28 -0.62
C LEU A 391 37.28 -12.82 -0.29
N ASP A 392 37.46 -11.70 0.40
CA ASP A 392 38.80 -11.22 0.82
C ASP A 392 39.47 -12.22 1.77
N THR A 393 38.72 -12.77 2.72
CA THR A 393 39.25 -13.77 3.66
C THR A 393 39.69 -15.05 2.93
N LEU A 394 38.94 -15.46 1.90
CA LEU A 394 39.15 -16.69 1.15
C LEU A 394 40.30 -16.54 0.15
N ALA A 395 40.40 -15.40 -0.55
CA ALA A 395 41.53 -15.08 -1.40
C ALA A 395 42.86 -15.10 -0.62
N ARG A 396 42.87 -14.67 0.65
CA ARG A 396 44.08 -14.71 1.50
C ARG A 396 44.49 -16.11 1.96
N ARG A 397 43.56 -17.09 1.95
CA ARG A 397 43.79 -18.46 2.43
C ARG A 397 44.14 -19.45 1.31
N ALA A 398 43.80 -19.14 0.06
CA ALA A 398 44.02 -20.03 -1.07
C ALA A 398 45.51 -20.31 -1.34
N SER A 399 45.83 -21.53 -1.75
CA SER A 399 47.19 -21.93 -2.14
C SER A 399 47.59 -21.35 -3.49
N ALA A 400 48.65 -20.56 -3.51
CA ALA A 400 49.12 -19.86 -4.71
C ALA A 400 49.49 -20.83 -5.85
N GLY A 401 48.90 -20.62 -7.03
CA GLY A 401 49.29 -21.27 -8.29
C GLY A 401 48.24 -22.17 -8.94
N GLU A 402 47.11 -22.44 -8.27
CA GLU A 402 45.99 -23.19 -8.85
C GLU A 402 44.96 -22.25 -9.49
N LEU A 403 44.26 -22.74 -10.53
CA LEU A 403 43.23 -21.97 -11.25
C LEU A 403 42.15 -21.42 -10.28
N GLU A 404 41.86 -22.17 -9.22
CA GLU A 404 40.88 -21.85 -8.17
C GLU A 404 41.27 -20.58 -7.38
N SER A 405 42.56 -20.46 -6.98
CA SER A 405 43.10 -19.27 -6.28
C SER A 405 42.97 -18.00 -7.12
N LEU A 406 43.27 -18.10 -8.43
CA LEU A 406 43.21 -16.96 -9.34
C LEU A 406 41.77 -16.40 -9.46
N HIS A 407 40.76 -17.27 -9.48
CA HIS A 407 39.36 -16.84 -9.54
C HIS A 407 38.90 -16.16 -8.25
N LEU A 408 39.36 -16.63 -7.10
CA LEU A 408 39.05 -16.02 -5.80
C LEU A 408 39.71 -14.67 -5.63
N GLU A 409 40.98 -14.55 -6.00
CA GLU A 409 41.70 -13.28 -5.99
C GLU A 409 41.04 -12.26 -6.92
N ALA A 410 40.63 -12.67 -8.12
CA ALA A 410 39.93 -11.81 -9.05
C ALA A 410 38.53 -11.41 -8.54
N ALA A 411 37.79 -12.33 -7.90
CA ALA A 411 36.49 -12.04 -7.31
C ALA A 411 36.57 -11.08 -6.12
N ALA A 412 37.55 -11.26 -5.23
CA ALA A 412 37.79 -10.35 -4.12
C ALA A 412 38.21 -8.95 -4.61
N LEU A 413 39.12 -8.88 -5.58
CA LEU A 413 39.56 -7.61 -6.16
C LEU A 413 38.41 -6.89 -6.86
N GLN A 414 37.53 -7.62 -7.56
CA GLN A 414 36.39 -7.01 -8.22
C GLN A 414 35.29 -6.61 -7.22
N ALA A 415 35.04 -7.40 -6.17
CA ALA A 415 34.11 -7.04 -5.09
C ALA A 415 34.55 -5.81 -4.30
N ALA A 416 35.86 -5.49 -4.27
CA ALA A 416 36.37 -4.27 -3.65
C ALA A 416 36.15 -3.00 -4.49
N ASN A 417 35.96 -3.14 -5.81
CA ASN A 417 35.88 -2.01 -6.75
C ASN A 417 34.47 -1.79 -7.33
N ASP A 418 33.70 -2.86 -7.46
CA ASP A 418 32.37 -2.86 -8.05
C ASP A 418 31.31 -3.00 -6.96
N GLU A 419 30.16 -2.33 -7.16
CA GLU A 419 28.99 -2.44 -6.29
C GLU A 419 28.52 -3.90 -6.18
N ASP A 420 28.11 -4.30 -4.98
CA ASP A 420 27.64 -5.67 -4.73
C ASP A 420 26.37 -5.95 -5.55
N PRO A 421 26.36 -7.00 -6.39
CA PRO A 421 25.21 -7.30 -7.24
C PRO A 421 23.89 -7.47 -6.47
N LEU A 422 23.96 -7.98 -5.23
CA LEU A 422 22.78 -8.21 -4.39
C LEU A 422 22.30 -6.95 -3.67
N CYS A 423 23.15 -5.95 -3.45
CA CYS A 423 22.73 -4.72 -2.76
C CYS A 423 21.57 -4.03 -3.52
N SER A 424 21.67 -3.93 -4.85
CA SER A 424 20.60 -3.36 -5.68
C SER A 424 19.29 -4.17 -5.62
N ILE A 425 19.38 -5.48 -5.42
CA ILE A 425 18.23 -6.38 -5.31
C ILE A 425 17.58 -6.22 -3.94
N PHE A 426 18.36 -6.19 -2.86
CA PHE A 426 17.85 -5.95 -1.51
C PHE A 426 17.18 -4.59 -1.42
N THR A 427 17.82 -3.53 -1.91
CA THR A 427 17.24 -2.18 -1.92
C THR A 427 15.92 -2.17 -2.68
N ARG A 428 15.84 -2.77 -3.87
CA ARG A 428 14.58 -2.88 -4.64
C ARG A 428 13.52 -3.73 -3.92
N SER A 429 13.92 -4.81 -3.26
CA SER A 429 12.99 -5.68 -2.50
C SER A 429 12.40 -4.93 -1.31
N ILE A 430 13.25 -4.28 -0.51
CA ILE A 430 12.86 -3.44 0.64
C ILE A 430 11.89 -2.35 0.16
N SER A 431 12.24 -1.58 -0.87
CA SER A 431 11.35 -0.56 -1.43
C SER A 431 10.03 -1.13 -1.94
N SER A 432 10.05 -2.30 -2.56
CA SER A 432 8.84 -2.97 -3.06
C SER A 432 7.92 -3.50 -1.95
N HIS A 433 8.47 -3.95 -0.83
CA HIS A 433 7.68 -4.38 0.33
C HIS A 433 7.08 -3.15 1.04
N LEU A 434 7.88 -2.10 1.22
CA LEU A 434 7.43 -0.83 1.80
C LEU A 434 6.31 -0.17 0.98
N SER A 435 6.39 -0.18 -0.35
CA SER A 435 5.35 0.39 -1.22
C SER A 435 4.03 -0.38 -1.20
N ARG A 436 4.07 -1.67 -0.83
CA ARG A 436 2.89 -2.52 -0.64
C ARG A 436 2.34 -2.48 0.79
N GLY A 437 3.00 -1.77 1.71
CA GLY A 437 2.66 -1.75 3.13
C GLY A 437 3.03 -3.04 3.87
N ASP A 438 3.84 -3.92 3.28
CA ASP A 438 4.30 -5.15 3.92
C ASP A 438 5.57 -4.87 4.74
N HIS A 439 5.36 -4.35 5.95
CA HIS A 439 6.45 -3.94 6.83
C HIS A 439 7.22 -5.11 7.44
N GLU A 440 6.59 -6.28 7.63
CA GLU A 440 7.28 -7.50 8.10
C GLU A 440 8.20 -8.07 7.03
N GLY A 441 7.73 -8.12 5.77
CA GLY A 441 8.57 -8.50 4.63
C GLY A 441 9.76 -7.56 4.43
N ALA A 442 9.53 -6.24 4.53
CA ALA A 442 10.61 -5.24 4.43
C ALA A 442 11.64 -5.37 5.57
N LEU A 443 11.19 -5.65 6.80
CA LEU A 443 12.08 -5.89 7.93
C LEU A 443 12.96 -7.12 7.69
N ALA A 444 12.37 -8.24 7.25
CA ALA A 444 13.10 -9.48 6.97
C ALA A 444 14.14 -9.30 5.86
N GLU A 445 13.80 -8.57 4.79
CA GLU A 445 14.72 -8.22 3.71
C GLU A 445 15.87 -7.34 4.19
N THR A 446 15.58 -6.37 5.05
CA THR A 446 16.60 -5.50 5.62
C THR A 446 17.54 -6.25 6.57
N GLU A 447 17.04 -7.21 7.35
CA GLU A 447 17.87 -8.07 8.18
C GLU A 447 18.78 -8.98 7.34
N CYS A 448 18.29 -9.48 6.21
CA CYS A 448 19.13 -10.23 5.26
C CYS A 448 20.20 -9.35 4.63
N ALA A 449 19.86 -8.10 4.28
CA ALA A 449 20.83 -7.13 3.78
C ALA A 449 21.91 -6.83 4.84
N LEU A 450 21.54 -6.69 6.11
CA LEU A 450 22.46 -6.48 7.24
C LEU A 450 23.31 -7.70 7.57
N GLN A 451 22.85 -8.93 7.31
CA GLN A 451 23.69 -10.12 7.41
C GLN A 451 24.82 -10.11 6.37
N ARG A 452 24.54 -9.55 5.18
CA ARG A 452 25.52 -9.45 4.09
C ARG A 452 26.46 -8.25 4.26
N ASP A 453 25.93 -7.10 4.65
CA ASP A 453 26.69 -5.89 4.93
C ASP A 453 26.24 -5.22 6.25
N PRO A 454 26.84 -5.62 7.38
CA PRO A 454 26.48 -5.10 8.70
C PRO A 454 26.85 -3.62 8.93
N ASP A 455 27.68 -3.03 8.07
CA ASP A 455 28.22 -1.69 8.25
C ASP A 455 27.61 -0.67 7.27
N ASN A 456 26.52 -1.03 6.58
CA ASN A 456 25.77 -0.13 5.73
C ASN A 456 24.74 0.68 6.57
N PRO A 457 24.90 2.01 6.71
CA PRO A 457 23.99 2.84 7.49
C PRO A 457 22.57 2.89 6.89
N ASP A 458 22.41 2.73 5.59
CA ASP A 458 21.10 2.79 4.92
C ASP A 458 20.21 1.61 5.33
N TYR A 459 20.78 0.41 5.44
CA TYR A 459 20.04 -0.75 5.92
C TYR A 459 19.66 -0.62 7.40
N TRP A 460 20.51 -0.03 8.23
CA TRP A 460 20.11 0.29 9.60
C TRP A 460 18.99 1.33 9.66
N ARG A 461 19.00 2.35 8.79
CA ARG A 461 17.91 3.34 8.68
C ARG A 461 16.59 2.71 8.24
N GLU A 462 16.60 1.89 7.18
CA GLU A 462 15.40 1.19 6.71
C GLU A 462 14.88 0.17 7.73
N LYS A 463 15.77 -0.52 8.47
CA LYS A 463 15.36 -1.40 9.57
C LYS A 463 14.61 -0.60 10.62
N THR A 464 15.14 0.57 10.99
CA THR A 464 14.51 1.41 12.01
C THR A 464 13.16 1.97 11.56
N ARG A 465 13.05 2.34 10.28
CA ARG A 465 11.78 2.72 9.66
C ARG A 465 10.76 1.59 9.72
N CYS A 466 11.16 0.35 9.41
CA CYS A 466 10.28 -0.82 9.51
C CYS A 466 9.84 -1.07 10.96
N LEU A 467 10.76 -1.00 11.92
CA LEU A 467 10.46 -1.16 13.34
C LEU A 467 9.46 -0.10 13.84
N ALA A 468 9.62 1.15 13.41
CA ALA A 468 8.70 2.24 13.74
C ALA A 468 7.29 2.02 13.16
N LEU A 469 7.20 1.60 11.88
CA LEU A 469 5.92 1.28 11.23
C LEU A 469 5.22 0.06 11.83
N LEU A 470 5.97 -0.87 12.42
CA LEU A 470 5.47 -2.05 13.13
C LEU A 470 5.20 -1.80 14.63
N GLU A 471 5.34 -0.55 15.09
CA GLU A 471 5.18 -0.15 16.50
C GLU A 471 6.00 -1.01 17.47
N ARG A 472 7.20 -1.44 17.04
CA ARG A 472 8.11 -2.23 17.88
C ARG A 472 8.66 -1.36 19.02
N PRO A 473 9.11 -1.96 20.14
CA PRO A 473 9.54 -1.22 21.32
C PRO A 473 10.58 -0.14 21.01
N LEU A 474 10.43 1.05 21.61
CA LEU A 474 11.29 2.20 21.39
C LEU A 474 12.78 1.95 21.71
N ASP A 475 13.10 1.08 22.66
CA ASP A 475 14.50 0.70 22.96
C ASP A 475 15.17 -0.06 21.79
N GLU A 476 14.43 -0.88 21.04
CA GLU A 476 14.97 -1.60 19.88
C GLU A 476 15.24 -0.65 18.71
N GLN A 477 14.34 0.32 18.50
CA GLN A 477 14.53 1.38 17.52
C GLN A 477 15.74 2.26 17.88
N LEU A 478 15.89 2.61 19.16
CA LEU A 478 17.03 3.39 19.65
C LEU A 478 18.37 2.69 19.37
N ALA A 479 18.47 1.38 19.64
CA ALA A 479 19.70 0.62 19.37
C ALA A 479 20.09 0.63 17.89
N CYS A 480 19.10 0.62 16.98
CA CYS A 480 19.36 0.73 15.54
C CYS A 480 19.85 2.13 15.17
N TRP A 481 19.25 3.19 15.70
CA TRP A 481 19.72 4.57 15.48
C TRP A 481 21.09 4.84 16.10
N GLU A 482 21.42 4.24 17.25
CA GLU A 482 22.77 4.29 17.83
C GLU A 482 23.79 3.64 16.90
N ARG A 483 23.41 2.57 16.21
CA ARG A 483 24.26 1.93 15.20
C ARG A 483 24.45 2.82 13.98
N VAL A 484 23.40 3.50 13.50
CA VAL A 484 23.51 4.51 12.42
C VAL A 484 24.50 5.60 12.81
N SER A 485 24.33 6.24 13.97
CA SER A 485 25.23 7.33 14.40
C SER A 485 26.65 6.88 14.76
N ALA A 486 26.86 5.60 15.05
CA ALA A 486 28.21 5.03 15.20
C ALA A 486 28.91 4.82 13.85
N LEU A 487 28.15 4.51 12.79
CA LEU A 487 28.65 4.34 11.43
C LEU A 487 28.80 5.68 10.70
N ASP A 488 27.86 6.61 10.92
CA ASP A 488 27.87 7.97 10.37
C ASP A 488 27.61 9.02 11.48
N PRO A 489 28.67 9.53 12.14
CA PRO A 489 28.55 10.54 13.17
C PRO A 489 28.04 11.91 12.69
N GLU A 490 28.08 12.18 11.38
CA GLU A 490 27.67 13.47 10.78
C GLU A 490 26.19 13.44 10.33
N ASP A 491 25.48 12.32 10.55
CA ASP A 491 24.06 12.23 10.26
C ASP A 491 23.20 12.94 11.32
N HIS A 492 22.87 14.21 11.05
CA HIS A 492 21.94 15.01 11.86
C HIS A 492 20.56 14.34 12.04
N HIS A 493 20.10 13.53 11.08
CA HIS A 493 18.81 12.86 11.16
C HIS A 493 18.86 11.75 12.22
N GLY A 494 19.89 10.91 12.20
CA GLY A 494 20.11 9.90 13.23
C GLY A 494 20.17 10.47 14.65
N TRP A 495 20.87 11.59 14.85
CA TRP A 495 20.90 12.26 16.16
C TRP A 495 19.52 12.84 16.57
N ASN A 496 18.75 13.37 15.63
CA ASN A 496 17.39 13.86 15.90
C ASN A 496 16.41 12.72 16.25
N GLU A 497 16.48 11.58 15.57
CA GLU A 497 15.61 10.44 15.86
C GLU A 497 15.94 9.82 17.22
N GLN A 498 17.22 9.74 17.60
CA GLN A 498 17.61 9.38 18.96
C GLN A 498 17.04 10.36 19.99
N ASP A 499 17.14 11.68 19.75
CA ASP A 499 16.55 12.70 20.60
C ASP A 499 15.04 12.49 20.81
N VAL A 500 14.29 12.29 19.71
CA VAL A 500 12.84 12.06 19.76
C VAL A 500 12.51 10.79 20.54
N ILE A 501 13.19 9.68 20.28
CA ILE A 501 12.94 8.40 20.96
C ILE A 501 13.30 8.48 22.44
N LEU A 502 14.46 9.07 22.79
CA LEU A 502 14.87 9.28 24.18
C LEU A 502 13.91 10.21 24.94
N SER A 503 13.36 11.21 24.25
CA SER A 503 12.34 12.11 24.79
C SER A 503 11.04 11.38 25.11
N GLN A 504 10.60 10.48 24.23
CA GLN A 504 9.41 9.64 24.43
C GLN A 504 9.60 8.63 25.57
N LEU A 505 10.82 8.10 25.72
CA LEU A 505 11.21 7.23 26.84
C LEU A 505 11.38 7.98 28.17
N GLY A 506 11.22 9.31 28.21
CA GLY A 506 11.41 10.14 29.41
C GLY A 506 12.88 10.32 29.84
N ARG A 507 13.84 9.90 29.01
CA ARG A 507 15.29 10.02 29.27
C ARG A 507 15.81 11.38 28.82
N HIS A 508 15.26 12.45 29.40
CA HIS A 508 15.46 13.83 28.93
C HIS A 508 16.91 14.33 28.92
N GLU A 509 17.77 13.88 29.83
CA GLU A 509 19.21 14.23 29.83
C GLU A 509 19.97 13.59 28.66
N ALA A 510 19.66 12.34 28.31
CA ALA A 510 20.24 11.69 27.15
C ALA A 510 19.72 12.31 25.85
N ALA A 511 18.42 12.67 25.82
CA ALA A 511 17.80 13.40 24.71
C ALA A 511 18.45 14.78 24.50
N LEU A 512 18.77 15.51 25.58
CA LEU A 512 19.56 16.75 25.49
C LEU A 512 20.91 16.52 24.79
N GLY A 513 21.65 15.48 25.16
CA GLY A 513 22.91 15.15 24.49
C GLY A 513 22.77 14.83 23.00
N ALA A 514 21.71 14.13 22.61
CA ALA A 514 21.42 13.82 21.21
C ALA A 514 20.98 15.07 20.40
N SER A 515 20.07 15.88 20.95
CA SER A 515 19.63 17.14 20.34
C SER A 515 20.76 18.17 20.21
N GLU A 516 21.70 18.23 21.15
CA GLU A 516 22.90 19.09 21.06
C GLU A 516 23.80 18.70 19.89
N LYS A 517 24.00 17.40 19.64
CA LYS A 517 24.75 16.91 18.48
C LYS A 517 24.03 17.20 17.17
N ALA A 518 22.72 16.96 17.10
CA ALA A 518 21.91 17.29 15.93
C ALA A 518 21.99 18.80 15.62
N LEU A 519 21.87 19.66 16.64
CA LEU A 519 21.97 21.12 16.51
C LEU A 519 23.38 21.60 16.17
N ALA A 520 24.43 20.93 16.64
CA ALA A 520 25.80 21.27 16.25
C ALA A 520 26.01 21.08 14.75
N LEU A 521 25.39 20.04 14.16
CA LEU A 521 25.42 19.76 12.73
C LEU A 521 24.50 20.70 11.93
N ARG A 522 23.31 21.01 12.44
CA ARG A 522 22.36 21.95 11.82
C ARG A 522 21.79 22.98 12.81
N PRO A 523 22.51 24.09 13.06
CA PRO A 523 22.11 25.07 14.08
C PRO A 523 20.88 25.90 13.69
N ASP A 524 20.57 25.98 12.41
CA ASP A 524 19.48 26.81 11.86
C ASP A 524 18.28 25.96 11.37
N ASP A 525 18.15 24.74 11.91
CA ASP A 525 16.97 23.91 11.68
C ASP A 525 15.87 24.23 12.73
N PRO A 526 14.66 24.64 12.29
CA PRO A 526 13.58 24.98 13.22
C PRO A 526 13.05 23.78 13.99
N VAL A 527 13.10 22.56 13.44
CA VAL A 527 12.65 21.33 14.10
C VAL A 527 13.63 20.94 15.21
N LEU A 528 14.93 20.98 14.93
CA LEU A 528 15.96 20.65 15.93
C LEU A 528 15.95 21.64 17.10
N ASN A 529 15.82 22.94 16.81
CA ASN A 529 15.72 23.97 17.85
C ASN A 529 14.48 23.77 18.73
N ARG A 530 13.37 23.31 18.15
CA ARG A 530 12.15 22.99 18.90
C ARG A 530 12.35 21.75 19.79
N ASN A 531 12.88 20.66 19.23
CA ASN A 531 13.04 19.42 19.98
C ASN A 531 14.03 19.62 21.16
N HIS A 532 15.13 20.35 20.92
CA HIS A 532 16.04 20.76 21.99
C HIS A 532 15.36 21.65 23.06
N ALA A 533 14.53 22.63 22.64
CA ALA A 533 13.77 23.45 23.59
C ALA A 533 12.80 22.62 24.46
N TYR A 534 12.16 21.61 23.87
CA TYR A 534 11.29 20.68 24.59
C TYR A 534 12.06 19.92 25.68
N ASN A 535 13.24 19.39 25.35
CA ASN A 535 14.06 18.67 26.33
C ASN A 535 14.65 19.59 27.41
N LEU A 536 15.04 20.82 27.06
CA LEU A 536 15.43 21.84 28.03
C LEU A 536 14.29 22.18 29.00
N GLN A 537 13.05 22.26 28.50
CA GLN A 537 11.88 22.52 29.35
C GLN A 537 11.63 21.36 30.33
N ARG A 538 11.76 20.10 29.87
CA ARG A 538 11.62 18.90 30.72
C ARG A 538 12.74 18.79 31.76
N ALA A 539 13.93 19.29 31.45
CA ALA A 539 15.05 19.40 32.38
C ALA A 539 14.97 20.63 33.33
N GLY A 540 13.88 21.42 33.29
CA GLY A 540 13.71 22.61 34.14
C GLY A 540 14.51 23.85 33.70
N ARG A 541 15.21 23.79 32.56
CA ARG A 541 16.01 24.89 31.97
C ARG A 541 15.13 25.82 31.13
N HIS A 542 14.09 26.39 31.76
CA HIS A 542 13.04 27.16 31.07
C HIS A 542 13.57 28.39 30.31
N THR A 543 14.57 29.09 30.84
CA THR A 543 15.11 30.30 30.20
C THR A 543 15.84 29.99 28.89
N GLU A 544 16.53 28.87 28.82
CA GLU A 544 17.23 28.39 27.62
C GLU A 544 16.26 27.82 26.60
N ALA A 545 15.27 27.03 27.07
CA ALA A 545 14.18 26.54 26.25
C ALA A 545 13.47 27.68 25.50
N ARG A 546 13.19 28.79 26.19
CA ARG A 546 12.57 29.98 25.58
C ARG A 546 13.40 30.56 24.42
N LYS A 547 14.73 30.59 24.55
CA LYS A 547 15.63 31.11 23.49
C LYS A 547 15.57 30.24 22.23
N HIS A 548 15.68 28.92 22.40
CA HIS A 548 15.63 27.98 21.28
C HIS A 548 14.24 27.92 20.63
N LEU A 549 13.18 28.03 21.41
CA LEU A 549 11.81 28.12 20.89
C LEU A 549 11.58 29.41 20.10
N GLN A 550 12.11 30.54 20.57
CA GLN A 550 12.09 31.79 19.83
C GLN A 550 12.88 31.67 18.51
N LYS A 551 14.10 31.11 18.55
CA LYS A 551 14.91 30.88 17.34
C LYS A 551 14.18 29.99 16.33
N SER A 552 13.56 28.90 16.79
CA SER A 552 12.74 28.01 15.94
C SER A 552 11.62 28.77 15.22
N MET A 553 10.92 29.66 15.92
CA MET A 553 9.87 30.48 15.33
C MET A 553 10.39 31.55 14.36
N GLU A 554 11.56 32.16 14.64
CA GLU A 554 12.21 33.12 13.74
C GLU A 554 12.65 32.44 12.43
N LEU A 555 13.20 31.23 12.52
CA LEU A 555 13.64 30.42 11.38
C LEU A 555 12.46 29.92 10.53
N LYS A 556 11.33 29.55 11.16
CA LYS A 556 10.15 29.02 10.44
C LYS A 556 9.35 30.09 9.70
N GLY A 557 9.44 31.36 10.09
CA GLY A 557 8.69 32.46 9.47
C GLY A 557 7.20 32.49 9.85
N GLU A 558 6.40 33.20 9.04
CA GLU A 558 4.94 33.29 9.25
C GLU A 558 4.23 31.99 8.84
N PRO A 559 3.39 31.41 9.71
CA PRO A 559 2.61 30.22 9.38
C PRO A 559 1.64 30.45 8.21
N GLN A 560 1.50 29.45 7.34
CA GLN A 560 0.53 29.47 6.23
C GLN A 560 -0.70 28.58 6.50
N HIS A 561 -0.54 27.53 7.30
CA HIS A 561 -1.59 26.54 7.57
C HIS A 561 -2.11 26.63 9.01
N ALA A 562 -3.35 26.19 9.24
CA ALA A 562 -3.98 26.20 10.56
C ALA A 562 -3.16 25.42 11.62
N ALA A 563 -2.59 24.27 11.24
CA ALA A 563 -1.75 23.46 12.14
C ALA A 563 -0.50 24.22 12.61
N ASP A 564 0.13 24.98 11.71
CA ASP A 564 1.31 25.78 12.04
C ASP A 564 0.96 26.99 12.92
N TRP A 565 -0.17 27.64 12.65
CA TRP A 565 -0.72 28.70 13.52
C TRP A 565 -1.04 28.17 14.93
N HIS A 566 -1.60 26.96 15.04
CA HIS A 566 -1.89 26.33 16.32
C HIS A 566 -0.61 26.06 17.11
N GLN A 567 0.40 25.48 16.47
CA GLN A 567 1.69 25.23 17.11
C GLN A 567 2.36 26.54 17.54
N ARG A 568 2.30 27.57 16.70
CA ARG A 568 2.78 28.90 17.06
C ARG A 568 2.03 29.48 18.26
N ALA A 569 0.71 29.29 18.34
CA ALA A 569 -0.08 29.73 19.48
C ALA A 569 0.36 29.04 20.78
N ASN A 570 0.58 27.71 20.74
CA ASN A 570 1.08 26.94 21.88
C ASN A 570 2.48 27.42 22.32
N TYR A 571 3.37 27.72 21.37
CA TYR A 571 4.69 28.27 21.69
C TYR A 571 4.61 29.66 22.29
N LEU A 572 3.81 30.56 21.70
CA LEU A 572 3.63 31.90 22.24
C LEU A 572 3.00 31.87 23.64
N TYR A 573 2.10 30.92 23.89
CA TYR A 573 1.54 30.68 25.21
C TYR A 573 2.61 30.21 26.21
N SER A 574 3.49 29.26 25.84
CA SER A 574 4.58 28.80 26.71
C SER A 574 5.66 29.87 26.97
N LEU A 575 5.80 30.83 26.05
CA LEU A 575 6.64 32.02 26.21
C LEU A 575 5.99 33.14 27.04
N ASP A 576 4.77 32.94 27.55
CA ASP A 576 3.95 33.95 28.26
C ASP A 576 3.60 35.18 27.41
N ARG A 577 3.56 35.02 26.09
CA ARG A 577 3.13 36.04 25.11
C ARG A 577 1.65 35.88 24.80
N GLN A 578 0.82 36.10 25.82
CA GLN A 578 -0.63 35.81 25.80
C GLN A 578 -1.38 36.46 24.64
N ARG A 579 -1.13 37.74 24.32
CA ARG A 579 -1.82 38.44 23.22
C ARG A 579 -1.48 37.86 21.84
N ASP A 580 -0.21 37.52 21.62
CA ASP A 580 0.23 36.96 20.35
C ASP A 580 -0.28 35.51 20.20
N ALA A 581 -0.36 34.77 21.30
CA ALA A 581 -0.96 33.44 21.33
C ALA A 581 -2.45 33.48 20.95
N LEU A 582 -3.20 34.45 21.47
CA LEU A 582 -4.62 34.65 21.11
C LEU A 582 -4.80 34.94 19.63
N HIS A 583 -3.97 35.83 19.08
CA HIS A 583 -4.00 36.10 17.64
C HIS A 583 -3.71 34.85 16.81
N ALA A 584 -2.75 34.02 17.24
CA ALA A 584 -2.42 32.77 16.56
C ALA A 584 -3.54 31.72 16.69
N TYR A 585 -4.21 31.61 17.85
CA TYR A 585 -5.42 30.78 18.00
C TYR A 585 -6.56 31.28 17.12
N HIS A 586 -6.74 32.60 17.00
CA HIS A 586 -7.73 33.20 16.10
C HIS A 586 -7.48 32.77 14.66
N LYS A 587 -6.25 32.94 14.16
CA LYS A 587 -5.84 32.52 12.81
C LYS A 587 -6.03 31.03 12.57
N THR A 588 -5.77 30.21 13.60
CA THR A 588 -6.00 28.76 13.54
C THR A 588 -7.47 28.45 13.27
N LEU A 589 -8.37 29.08 14.04
CA LEU A 589 -9.81 28.81 14.03
C LEU A 589 -10.52 29.46 12.83
N GLU A 590 -9.97 30.55 12.29
CA GLU A 590 -10.40 31.11 10.99
C GLU A 590 -10.17 30.12 9.84
N LEU A 591 -9.02 29.43 9.84
CA LEU A 591 -8.61 28.51 8.78
C LEU A 591 -9.21 27.10 8.94
N ALA A 592 -9.33 26.63 10.19
CA ALA A 592 -9.85 25.30 10.53
C ALA A 592 -10.83 25.38 11.72
N PRO A 593 -12.11 25.69 11.46
CA PRO A 593 -13.15 25.80 12.48
C PRO A 593 -13.32 24.58 13.39
N HIS A 594 -13.12 23.38 12.85
CA HIS A 594 -13.29 22.09 13.54
C HIS A 594 -12.08 21.70 14.42
N ARG A 595 -11.04 22.53 14.54
CA ARG A 595 -9.84 22.18 15.33
C ARG A 595 -10.09 22.35 16.84
N MET A 596 -10.69 21.34 17.47
CA MET A 596 -11.14 21.40 18.86
C MET A 596 -10.03 21.61 19.90
N GLU A 597 -8.78 21.24 19.61
CA GLU A 597 -7.62 21.56 20.44
C GLU A 597 -7.42 23.07 20.62
N ALA A 598 -7.56 23.84 19.54
CA ALA A 598 -7.38 25.29 19.55
C ALA A 598 -8.52 25.97 20.31
N TRP A 599 -9.76 25.49 20.15
CA TRP A 599 -10.90 25.93 20.96
C TRP A 599 -10.67 25.64 22.45
N SER A 600 -10.19 24.44 22.79
CA SER A 600 -9.92 24.06 24.17
C SER A 600 -8.89 24.96 24.84
N ASN A 601 -7.81 25.30 24.13
CA ASN A 601 -6.78 26.20 24.65
C ASN A 601 -7.29 27.65 24.79
N LEU A 602 -8.05 28.14 23.81
CA LEU A 602 -8.65 29.48 23.86
C LEU A 602 -9.68 29.62 24.99
N LEU A 603 -10.60 28.65 25.10
CA LEU A 603 -11.63 28.63 26.14
C LEU A 603 -11.02 28.37 27.52
N GLY A 604 -9.96 27.56 27.60
CA GLY A 604 -9.14 27.38 28.80
C GLY A 604 -8.50 28.69 29.27
N TRP A 605 -7.92 29.48 28.35
CA TRP A 605 -7.41 30.82 28.68
C TRP A 605 -8.51 31.77 29.15
N LEU A 606 -9.66 31.82 28.47
CA LEU A 606 -10.81 32.62 28.92
C LEU A 606 -11.32 32.19 30.30
N GLN A 607 -11.27 30.89 30.59
CA GLN A 607 -11.61 30.34 31.88
C GLN A 607 -10.63 30.84 32.93
N GLU A 608 -9.32 30.86 32.66
CA GLU A 608 -8.30 31.45 33.54
C GLU A 608 -8.46 32.96 33.76
N GLN A 609 -9.13 33.67 32.86
CA GLN A 609 -9.47 35.08 33.04
C GLN A 609 -10.83 35.29 33.76
N GLY A 610 -11.53 34.21 34.12
CA GLY A 610 -12.83 34.26 34.79
C GLY A 610 -14.01 34.69 33.92
N ARG A 611 -13.87 34.62 32.59
CA ARG A 611 -14.87 35.12 31.62
C ARG A 611 -15.97 34.10 31.31
N TYR A 612 -16.57 33.48 32.33
CA TYR A 612 -17.55 32.41 32.16
C TYR A 612 -18.81 32.83 31.37
N ARG A 613 -19.26 34.08 31.48
CA ARG A 613 -20.39 34.59 30.68
C ARG A 613 -20.07 34.64 29.18
N LEU A 614 -18.85 35.02 28.82
CA LEU A 614 -18.39 35.03 27.43
C LEU A 614 -18.28 33.59 26.90
N ILE A 615 -17.62 32.70 27.65
CA ILE A 615 -17.50 31.27 27.31
C ILE A 615 -18.88 30.65 27.09
N HIS A 616 -19.85 30.92 27.97
CA HIS A 616 -21.24 30.44 27.83
C HIS A 616 -21.85 30.86 26.49
N ARG A 617 -21.88 32.17 26.20
CA ARG A 617 -22.44 32.69 24.94
C ARG A 617 -21.72 32.12 23.70
N MET A 618 -20.39 31.98 23.78
CA MET A 618 -19.62 31.41 22.69
C MET A 618 -19.96 29.94 22.47
N CYS A 619 -19.96 29.13 23.54
CA CYS A 619 -20.22 27.70 23.44
C CYS A 619 -21.68 27.41 23.05
N GLU A 620 -22.66 28.23 23.44
CA GLU A 620 -24.04 28.09 22.96
C GLU A 620 -24.13 28.27 21.44
N ARG A 621 -23.43 29.26 20.89
CA ARG A 621 -23.40 29.48 19.44
C ARG A 621 -22.59 28.42 18.71
N LEU A 622 -21.45 28.01 19.25
CA LEU A 622 -20.66 26.90 18.70
C LEU A 622 -21.46 25.60 18.73
N ALA A 623 -22.24 25.33 19.78
CA ALA A 623 -23.11 24.14 19.86
C ALA A 623 -24.25 24.18 18.83
N ALA A 624 -24.70 25.36 18.43
CA ALA A 624 -25.66 25.51 17.34
C ALA A 624 -25.02 25.31 15.95
N LEU A 625 -23.76 25.70 15.78
CA LEU A 625 -23.01 25.56 14.53
C LEU A 625 -22.43 24.16 14.33
N MET A 626 -22.00 23.52 15.43
CA MET A 626 -21.32 22.23 15.48
C MET A 626 -21.95 21.37 16.59
N PRO A 627 -23.17 20.84 16.36
CA PRO A 627 -23.95 20.15 17.39
C PRO A 627 -23.38 18.80 17.85
N ASP A 628 -22.52 18.21 17.03
CA ASP A 628 -21.94 16.88 17.26
C ASP A 628 -20.56 16.95 17.94
N GLU A 629 -20.07 18.15 18.30
CA GLU A 629 -18.76 18.33 18.93
C GLU A 629 -18.83 18.23 20.47
N ALA A 630 -18.36 17.09 21.02
CA ALA A 630 -18.38 16.81 22.46
C ALA A 630 -17.60 17.83 23.31
N GLU A 631 -16.51 18.38 22.77
CA GLU A 631 -15.65 19.32 23.49
C GLU A 631 -16.32 20.69 23.68
N VAL A 632 -17.20 21.10 22.75
CA VAL A 632 -18.03 22.31 22.90
C VAL A 632 -18.99 22.14 24.07
N GLN A 633 -19.69 21.00 24.13
CA GLN A 633 -20.62 20.68 25.21
C GLN A 633 -19.92 20.60 26.57
N THR A 634 -18.69 20.08 26.60
CA THR A 634 -17.85 20.05 27.81
C THR A 634 -17.53 21.46 28.31
N HIS A 635 -17.12 22.38 27.43
CA HIS A 635 -16.83 23.75 27.83
C HIS A 635 -18.09 24.56 28.17
N LEU A 636 -19.23 24.28 27.52
CA LEU A 636 -20.53 24.83 27.89
C LEU A 636 -20.93 24.40 29.31
N SER A 637 -20.76 23.11 29.62
CA SER A 637 -21.00 22.54 30.95
C SER A 637 -20.13 23.24 32.01
N ILE A 638 -18.82 23.40 31.75
CA ILE A 638 -17.90 24.13 32.63
C ILE A 638 -18.31 25.61 32.80
N ALA A 639 -18.80 26.26 31.76
CA ALA A 639 -19.24 27.65 31.81
C ALA A 639 -20.52 27.84 32.64
N ARG A 640 -21.56 27.04 32.38
CA ARG A 640 -22.80 27.00 33.17
C ARG A 640 -22.51 26.72 34.64
N TYR A 641 -21.61 25.77 34.87
CA TYR A 641 -21.09 25.47 36.20
C TYR A 641 -20.37 26.67 36.85
N GLY A 642 -19.53 27.39 36.11
CA GLY A 642 -18.88 28.62 36.57
C GLY A 642 -19.87 29.70 37.01
N LEU A 643 -21.02 29.76 36.35
CA LEU A 643 -22.11 30.71 36.61
C LEU A 643 -23.09 30.25 37.71
N GLY A 644 -22.98 29.00 38.17
CA GLY A 644 -23.86 28.42 39.18
C GLY A 644 -25.16 27.82 38.64
N ASP A 645 -25.29 27.68 37.32
CA ASP A 645 -26.35 26.91 36.67
C ASP A 645 -25.98 25.42 36.69
N LEU A 646 -26.32 24.75 37.79
CA LEU A 646 -25.95 23.35 38.02
C LEU A 646 -26.75 22.37 37.17
N GLU A 647 -28.03 22.65 36.92
CA GLU A 647 -28.90 21.82 36.10
C GLU A 647 -28.48 21.88 34.62
N GLY A 648 -28.26 23.09 34.09
CA GLY A 648 -27.76 23.24 32.72
C GLY A 648 -26.34 22.70 32.54
N ALA A 649 -25.49 22.75 33.57
CA ALA A 649 -24.17 22.11 33.53
C ALA A 649 -24.27 20.59 33.42
N LEU A 650 -25.17 19.95 34.19
CA LEU A 650 -25.45 18.52 34.07
C LEU A 650 -25.97 18.14 32.69
N GLU A 651 -26.90 18.92 32.13
CA GLU A 651 -27.47 18.68 30.81
C GLU A 651 -26.37 18.67 29.74
N SER A 652 -25.57 19.73 29.66
CA SER A 652 -24.46 19.81 28.69
C SER A 652 -23.38 18.75 28.95
N GLY A 653 -23.11 18.42 30.22
CA GLY A 653 -22.16 17.37 30.58
C GLY A 653 -22.63 15.97 30.18
N THR A 654 -23.94 15.70 30.31
CA THR A 654 -24.57 14.45 29.84
C THR A 654 -24.46 14.37 28.33
N ARG A 655 -24.81 15.45 27.62
CA ARG A 655 -24.72 15.52 26.16
C ARG A 655 -23.29 15.31 25.65
N ALA A 656 -22.30 15.87 26.35
CA ALA A 656 -20.89 15.68 26.01
C ALA A 656 -20.46 14.20 26.09
N LEU A 657 -20.96 13.45 27.09
CA LEU A 657 -20.68 12.01 27.23
C LEU A 657 -21.45 11.14 26.24
N GLU A 658 -22.64 11.54 25.83
CA GLU A 658 -23.39 10.85 24.76
C GLU A 658 -22.67 10.94 23.42
N LEU A 659 -22.06 12.08 23.12
CA LEU A 659 -21.32 12.31 21.88
C LEU A 659 -19.96 11.58 21.88
N ASP A 660 -19.24 11.61 22.99
CA ASP A 660 -18.00 10.85 23.16
C ASP A 660 -17.76 10.51 24.65
N GLY A 661 -17.91 9.22 24.97
CA GLY A 661 -17.81 8.68 26.32
C GLY A 661 -16.39 8.34 26.81
N GLU A 662 -15.37 8.39 25.95
CA GLU A 662 -14.03 7.90 26.31
C GLU A 662 -13.15 8.96 27.01
N GLY A 663 -13.45 10.23 26.79
CA GLY A 663 -12.67 11.37 27.29
C GLY A 663 -12.56 11.40 28.82
N GLN A 664 -11.33 11.25 29.34
CA GLN A 664 -11.04 11.23 30.79
C GLN A 664 -11.47 12.54 31.46
N ARG A 665 -11.14 13.68 30.84
CA ARG A 665 -11.55 15.02 31.30
C ARG A 665 -13.08 15.13 31.41
N ARG A 666 -13.81 14.69 30.38
CA ARG A 666 -15.29 14.77 30.34
C ARG A 666 -15.94 13.90 31.40
N ARG A 667 -15.45 12.66 31.58
CA ARG A 667 -15.92 11.77 32.65
C ARG A 667 -15.70 12.38 34.04
N LEU A 668 -14.54 12.98 34.28
CA LEU A 668 -14.29 13.63 35.56
C LEU A 668 -15.21 14.83 35.77
N TYR A 669 -15.31 15.76 34.80
CA TYR A 669 -16.21 16.92 34.89
C TYR A 669 -17.68 16.52 35.04
N PHE A 670 -18.13 15.46 34.36
CA PHE A 670 -19.48 14.96 34.56
C PHE A 670 -19.72 14.40 35.96
N ALA A 671 -18.81 13.56 36.47
CA ALA A 671 -18.90 13.04 37.84
C ALA A 671 -18.93 14.19 38.84
N ILE A 672 -18.04 15.15 38.66
CA ILE A 672 -18.01 16.43 39.33
C ILE A 672 -19.41 17.09 39.36
N HIS A 673 -20.08 17.26 38.21
CA HIS A 673 -21.40 17.89 38.11
C HIS A 673 -22.51 17.05 38.79
N LEU A 674 -22.40 15.72 38.77
CA LEU A 674 -23.29 14.81 39.52
C LEU A 674 -23.14 14.99 41.03
N VAL A 675 -21.91 15.03 41.55
CA VAL A 675 -21.71 15.28 42.99
C VAL A 675 -22.31 16.65 43.37
N TRP A 676 -22.20 17.67 42.50
CA TRP A 676 -22.66 19.03 42.82
C TRP A 676 -24.16 19.24 42.73
N SER A 677 -24.84 18.51 41.86
CA SER A 677 -26.30 18.54 41.73
C SER A 677 -27.01 17.67 42.77
N GLY A 678 -26.28 17.06 43.70
CA GLY A 678 -26.82 16.21 44.77
C GLY A 678 -26.97 14.73 44.41
N HIS A 679 -26.53 14.31 43.21
CA HIS A 679 -26.59 12.92 42.74
C HIS A 679 -25.37 12.12 43.23
N HIS A 680 -25.12 12.13 44.55
CA HIS A 680 -23.91 11.56 45.16
C HIS A 680 -23.77 10.05 44.93
N THR A 681 -24.88 9.30 44.91
CA THR A 681 -24.87 7.85 44.65
C THR A 681 -24.43 7.54 43.22
N THR A 682 -25.00 8.22 42.23
CA THR A 682 -24.64 8.08 40.81
C THR A 682 -23.20 8.54 40.57
N ALA A 683 -22.76 9.60 41.24
CA ALA A 683 -21.39 10.06 41.17
C ALA A 683 -20.41 9.04 41.75
N LEU A 684 -20.75 8.42 42.89
CA LEU A 684 -19.94 7.39 43.53
C LEU A 684 -19.69 6.21 42.58
N GLU A 685 -20.75 5.66 41.97
CA GLU A 685 -20.64 4.56 40.99
C GLU A 685 -19.69 4.87 39.82
N ARG A 686 -19.69 6.13 39.36
CA ARG A 686 -18.81 6.58 38.27
C ARG A 686 -17.36 6.76 38.71
N LEU A 687 -17.14 7.09 39.98
CA LEU A 687 -15.82 7.32 40.58
C LEU A 687 -15.15 6.02 41.08
N GLU A 688 -15.85 4.89 41.03
CA GLU A 688 -15.27 3.56 41.31
C GLU A 688 -14.37 3.06 40.17
N GLN A 689 -14.54 3.58 38.95
CA GLN A 689 -13.71 3.20 37.81
C GLN A 689 -12.38 3.98 37.81
N PRO A 690 -11.21 3.31 37.78
CA PRO A 690 -9.93 3.99 37.76
C PRO A 690 -9.68 4.69 36.42
N TYR A 691 -8.94 5.80 36.46
CA TYR A 691 -8.50 6.47 35.24
C TYR A 691 -7.13 5.92 34.79
N PRO A 692 -6.87 5.83 33.47
CA PRO A 692 -5.63 5.26 32.94
C PRO A 692 -4.35 5.99 33.35
N THR A 693 -4.42 7.31 33.57
CA THR A 693 -3.24 8.09 33.98
C THR A 693 -3.25 8.36 35.47
N ALA A 694 -2.07 8.30 36.08
CA ALA A 694 -1.89 8.61 37.50
C ALA A 694 -2.43 10.01 37.87
N ALA A 695 -2.33 10.97 36.94
CA ALA A 695 -2.80 12.34 37.16
C ALA A 695 -4.33 12.46 37.24
N TRP A 696 -5.07 11.76 36.38
CA TRP A 696 -6.53 11.76 36.43
C TRP A 696 -7.06 10.89 37.56
N ASP A 697 -6.37 9.80 37.90
CA ASP A 697 -6.75 8.95 39.03
C ASP A 697 -6.57 9.67 40.37
N TYR A 698 -5.51 10.47 40.51
CA TYR A 698 -5.31 11.33 41.69
C TYR A 698 -6.49 12.30 41.91
N ARG A 699 -6.93 12.98 40.84
CA ARG A 699 -8.08 13.90 40.88
C ARG A 699 -9.40 13.18 41.20
N ARG A 700 -9.60 11.99 40.63
CA ARG A 700 -10.76 11.13 40.94
C ARG A 700 -10.82 10.79 42.42
N ARG A 701 -9.72 10.35 43.04
CA ARG A 701 -9.68 9.95 44.45
C ARG A 701 -10.00 11.10 45.41
N LEU A 702 -9.50 12.31 45.12
CA LEU A 702 -9.87 13.52 45.87
C LEU A 702 -11.39 13.76 45.84
N LEU A 703 -12.01 13.62 44.66
CA LEU A 703 -13.45 13.79 44.51
C LEU A 703 -14.27 12.64 45.11
N HIS A 704 -13.75 11.42 45.05
CA HIS A 704 -14.36 10.23 45.64
C HIS A 704 -14.39 10.35 47.17
N ALA A 705 -13.28 10.76 47.79
CA ALA A 705 -13.21 11.05 49.21
C ALA A 705 -14.21 12.14 49.65
N ASP A 706 -14.32 13.24 48.91
CA ASP A 706 -15.36 14.27 49.15
C ASP A 706 -16.76 13.67 49.09
N THR A 707 -17.05 12.89 48.03
CA THR A 707 -18.36 12.26 47.81
C THR A 707 -18.73 11.30 48.94
N LEU A 708 -17.78 10.53 49.47
CA LEU A 708 -17.98 9.64 50.62
C LEU A 708 -18.37 10.42 51.89
N MET A 709 -17.69 11.53 52.18
CA MET A 709 -18.04 12.39 53.32
C MET A 709 -19.45 12.97 53.19
N TRP A 710 -19.90 13.28 51.97
CA TRP A 710 -21.27 13.73 51.69
C TRP A 710 -22.34 12.65 51.86
N LEU A 711 -21.98 11.39 51.63
CA LEU A 711 -22.84 10.22 51.91
C LEU A 711 -22.82 9.81 53.40
N ASP A 712 -22.32 10.68 54.28
CA ASP A 712 -22.11 10.45 55.72
C ASP A 712 -21.15 9.28 56.05
N ARG A 713 -20.32 8.86 55.08
CA ARG A 713 -19.28 7.84 55.25
C ARG A 713 -17.94 8.48 55.62
N TRP A 714 -17.93 9.20 56.73
CA TRP A 714 -16.82 10.07 57.15
C TRP A 714 -15.50 9.36 57.35
N GLU A 715 -15.49 8.23 58.07
CA GLU A 715 -14.27 7.49 58.36
C GLU A 715 -13.56 7.07 57.07
N THR A 716 -14.30 6.43 56.16
CA THR A 716 -13.75 6.01 54.86
C THR A 716 -13.33 7.17 53.97
N GLY A 717 -14.07 8.29 53.98
CA GLY A 717 -13.70 9.47 53.19
C GLY A 717 -12.44 10.17 53.72
N ILE A 718 -12.28 10.23 55.05
CA ILE A 718 -11.09 10.78 55.70
C ILE A 718 -9.87 9.90 55.43
N ASP A 719 -9.99 8.58 55.57
CA ASP A 719 -8.90 7.64 55.31
C ASP A 719 -8.41 7.72 53.85
N GLU A 720 -9.34 7.84 52.90
CA GLU A 720 -8.98 7.99 51.49
C GLU A 720 -8.34 9.34 51.20
N LEU A 721 -8.87 10.43 51.76
CA LEU A 721 -8.27 11.76 51.62
C LEU A 721 -6.86 11.81 52.22
N ASP A 722 -6.65 11.21 53.40
CA ASP A 722 -5.34 11.08 54.04
C ASP A 722 -4.36 10.28 53.18
N ALA A 723 -4.81 9.16 52.60
CA ALA A 723 -4.00 8.34 51.72
C ALA A 723 -3.56 9.10 50.45
N VAL A 724 -4.48 9.85 49.83
CA VAL A 724 -4.18 10.65 48.62
C VAL A 724 -3.21 11.80 48.93
N LEU A 725 -3.36 12.47 50.08
CA LEU A 725 -2.47 13.57 50.48
C LEU A 725 -1.06 13.10 50.85
N ARG A 726 -0.90 11.83 51.24
CA ARG A 726 0.41 11.20 51.50
C ARG A 726 1.22 10.96 50.22
N GLU A 727 0.55 10.73 49.10
CA GLU A 727 1.19 10.48 47.79
C GLU A 727 1.66 11.81 47.16
N PRO A 728 2.86 11.87 46.56
CA PRO A 728 3.32 13.08 45.88
C PRO A 728 2.36 13.43 44.73
N PRO A 729 1.95 14.70 44.60
CA PRO A 729 1.02 15.07 43.56
C PRO A 729 1.68 14.93 42.17
N PRO A 730 0.92 14.57 41.13
CA PRO A 730 1.36 14.60 39.74
C PRO A 730 1.94 15.97 39.34
N ALA A 731 2.89 16.01 38.40
CA ALA A 731 3.54 17.25 37.97
C ALA A 731 2.58 18.30 37.36
N ASP A 732 1.43 17.85 36.84
CA ASP A 732 0.36 18.67 36.28
C ASP A 732 -0.75 18.99 37.30
N TRP A 733 -0.68 18.46 38.53
CA TRP A 733 -1.64 18.75 39.59
C TRP A 733 -1.31 20.09 40.26
N SER A 734 -2.36 20.84 40.60
CA SER A 734 -2.23 22.09 41.33
C SER A 734 -3.42 22.30 42.26
N ALA A 735 -3.35 23.26 43.17
CA ALA A 735 -4.49 23.64 44.02
C ALA A 735 -5.73 24.09 43.23
N ARG A 736 -5.59 24.32 41.91
CA ARG A 736 -6.70 24.54 40.97
C ARG A 736 -7.68 23.37 40.93
N ASP A 737 -7.17 22.16 41.14
CA ASP A 737 -7.93 20.90 41.13
C ASP A 737 -8.65 20.66 42.47
N LEU A 738 -8.28 21.39 43.54
CA LEU A 738 -8.86 21.28 44.88
C LEU A 738 -10.13 22.14 45.03
N GLY A 739 -11.10 21.97 44.13
CA GLY A 739 -12.29 22.82 44.15
C GLY A 739 -13.28 22.51 45.29
N ILE A 740 -13.09 21.45 46.07
CA ILE A 740 -13.94 21.06 47.22
C ILE A 740 -14.24 22.23 48.16
N VAL A 741 -13.28 23.13 48.35
CA VAL A 741 -13.41 24.34 49.17
C VAL A 741 -14.47 25.29 48.65
N GLY A 742 -14.44 25.61 47.34
CA GLY A 742 -15.44 26.48 46.72
C GLY A 742 -16.80 25.82 46.59
N TRP A 743 -16.87 24.49 46.54
CA TRP A 743 -18.11 23.75 46.36
C TRP A 743 -18.92 23.65 47.65
N LEU A 744 -18.25 23.58 48.80
CA LEU A 744 -18.90 23.57 50.11
C LEU A 744 -19.78 24.82 50.32
N LEU A 745 -19.31 25.99 49.87
CA LEU A 745 -20.09 27.23 49.84
C LEU A 745 -21.30 27.14 48.91
N LEU A 746 -21.16 26.48 47.76
CA LEU A 746 -22.25 26.38 46.78
C LEU A 746 -23.32 25.34 47.17
N ARG A 747 -22.98 24.34 48.00
CA ARG A 747 -23.92 23.25 48.32
C ARG A 747 -24.78 23.53 49.54
N THR A 748 -24.24 24.21 50.55
CA THR A 748 -24.96 24.47 51.79
C THR A 748 -24.68 25.86 52.30
N GLN A 749 -25.69 26.49 52.89
CA GLN A 749 -25.55 27.78 53.60
C GLN A 749 -25.51 27.57 55.12
N GLY A 750 -25.09 26.38 55.57
CA GLY A 750 -25.10 25.96 56.97
C GLY A 750 -23.72 26.06 57.60
N PRO A 751 -23.44 27.06 58.45
CA PRO A 751 -22.11 27.23 59.05
C PRO A 751 -21.65 26.04 59.91
N HIS A 752 -22.57 25.23 60.42
CA HIS A 752 -22.24 24.01 61.18
C HIS A 752 -21.67 22.90 60.28
N ILE A 753 -22.18 22.75 59.06
CA ILE A 753 -21.64 21.81 58.06
C ILE A 753 -20.27 22.30 57.61
N TRP A 754 -20.16 23.61 57.34
CA TRP A 754 -18.89 24.23 56.97
C TRP A 754 -17.80 23.96 58.00
N ARG A 755 -18.10 24.20 59.29
CA ARG A 755 -17.12 23.97 60.37
C ARG A 755 -16.58 22.55 60.38
N ARG A 756 -17.44 21.54 60.16
CA ARG A 756 -17.04 20.13 60.16
C ARG A 756 -16.05 19.81 59.02
N PHE A 757 -16.36 20.23 57.79
CA PHE A 757 -15.47 20.03 56.64
C PHE A 757 -14.17 20.82 56.77
N ILE A 758 -14.25 22.11 57.10
CA ILE A 758 -13.08 22.99 57.23
C ILE A 758 -12.12 22.45 58.29
N SER A 759 -12.63 22.05 59.47
CA SER A 759 -11.77 21.49 60.53
C SER A 759 -11.07 20.20 60.09
N THR A 760 -11.76 19.36 59.33
CA THR A 760 -11.20 18.11 58.78
C THR A 760 -10.10 18.41 57.75
N TRP A 761 -10.32 19.38 56.86
CA TRP A 761 -9.31 19.79 55.88
C TRP A 761 -8.09 20.43 56.54
N LEU A 762 -8.29 21.30 57.52
CA LEU A 762 -7.18 21.93 58.25
C LEU A 762 -6.27 20.90 58.93
N ASP A 763 -6.86 19.88 59.56
CA ASP A 763 -6.11 18.78 60.18
C ASP A 763 -5.35 17.95 59.13
N LEU A 764 -6.04 17.45 58.10
CA LEU A 764 -5.42 16.57 57.10
C LEU A 764 -4.36 17.27 56.25
N PHE A 765 -4.65 18.47 55.73
CA PHE A 765 -3.67 19.23 54.95
C PHE A 765 -2.52 19.72 55.83
N GLY A 766 -2.75 19.99 57.12
CA GLY A 766 -1.70 20.30 58.09
C GLY A 766 -0.73 19.15 58.31
N ARG A 767 -1.23 17.91 58.45
CA ARG A 767 -0.40 16.71 58.68
C ARG A 767 0.57 16.41 57.54
N HIS A 768 0.22 16.77 56.31
CA HIS A 768 1.01 16.50 55.10
C HIS A 768 1.74 17.74 54.56
N ASP A 769 1.84 18.82 55.35
CA ASP A 769 2.48 20.09 54.97
C ASP A 769 1.90 20.72 53.68
N ARG A 770 0.58 20.61 53.50
CA ARG A 770 -0.16 21.08 52.29
C ARG A 770 -1.13 22.23 52.56
N LEU A 771 -0.93 22.96 53.65
CA LEU A 771 -1.74 24.15 53.95
C LEU A 771 -1.64 25.25 52.87
N PRO A 772 -0.50 25.47 52.18
CA PRO A 772 -0.45 26.42 51.07
C PRO A 772 -1.44 26.11 49.94
N GLU A 773 -1.60 24.85 49.57
CA GLU A 773 -2.53 24.40 48.52
C GLU A 773 -3.98 24.60 48.94
N LEU A 774 -4.30 24.31 50.21
CA LEU A 774 -5.62 24.61 50.78
C LEU A 774 -5.90 26.12 50.78
N GLY A 775 -4.89 26.94 51.09
CA GLY A 775 -4.95 28.39 51.04
C GLY A 775 -5.21 28.92 49.62
N GLU A 776 -4.53 28.39 48.61
CA GLU A 776 -4.78 28.78 47.21
C GLU A 776 -6.22 28.40 46.78
N ALA A 777 -6.68 27.20 47.14
CA ALA A 777 -8.05 26.76 46.87
C ALA A 777 -9.10 27.67 47.55
N LEU A 778 -8.81 28.13 48.77
CA LEU A 778 -9.64 29.10 49.49
C LEU A 778 -9.75 30.43 48.76
N VAL A 779 -8.63 31.00 48.30
CA VAL A 779 -8.66 32.24 47.49
C VAL A 779 -9.47 32.04 46.21
N ARG A 780 -9.33 30.89 45.56
CA ARG A 780 -10.09 30.54 44.35
C ARG A 780 -11.59 30.41 44.60
N SER A 781 -12.01 30.02 45.82
CA SER A 781 -13.42 29.95 46.20
C SER A 781 -14.14 31.29 46.10
N ALA A 782 -13.40 32.41 46.23
CA ALA A 782 -13.95 33.76 46.12
C ALA A 782 -14.70 34.00 44.80
N ARG A 783 -14.36 33.27 43.73
CA ARG A 783 -15.07 33.34 42.43
C ARG A 783 -16.55 32.99 42.55
N ARG A 784 -16.92 32.17 43.54
CA ARG A 784 -18.30 31.73 43.78
C ARG A 784 -19.18 32.80 44.37
N PHE A 785 -18.59 33.86 44.92
CA PHE A 785 -19.31 35.07 45.32
C PHE A 785 -20.02 35.75 44.14
N ALA A 786 -19.64 35.45 42.90
CA ALA A 786 -20.29 35.98 41.71
C ALA A 786 -21.57 35.26 41.30
N VAL A 787 -21.90 34.12 41.91
CA VAL A 787 -23.14 33.41 41.65
C VAL A 787 -24.31 34.20 42.23
N ASP A 788 -25.37 34.37 41.45
CA ASP A 788 -26.44 35.35 41.74
C ASP A 788 -27.19 35.06 43.05
N TRP A 789 -27.37 33.79 43.40
CA TRP A 789 -28.05 33.38 44.63
C TRP A 789 -27.15 33.36 45.88
N ILE A 790 -25.83 33.56 45.73
CA ILE A 790 -24.94 33.79 46.87
C ILE A 790 -25.12 35.24 47.32
N THR A 791 -25.80 35.43 48.46
CA THR A 791 -26.03 36.76 49.03
C THR A 791 -24.78 37.32 49.70
N ASP A 792 -24.71 38.64 49.89
CA ASP A 792 -23.62 39.29 50.62
C ASP A 792 -23.49 38.75 52.05
N GLN A 793 -24.63 38.42 52.68
CA GLN A 793 -24.67 37.79 54.00
C GLN A 793 -24.04 36.39 54.00
N THR A 794 -24.30 35.59 52.97
CA THR A 794 -23.72 34.25 52.83
C THR A 794 -22.21 34.32 52.60
N ALA A 795 -21.76 35.25 51.74
CA ALA A 795 -20.34 35.47 51.50
C ALA A 795 -19.61 35.91 52.77
N ARG A 796 -20.19 36.80 53.58
CA ARG A 796 -19.64 37.21 54.87
C ARG A 796 -19.59 36.06 55.87
N ALA A 797 -20.67 35.30 56.02
CA ALA A 797 -20.71 34.15 56.91
C ALA A 797 -19.64 33.09 56.55
N TRP A 798 -19.37 32.91 55.25
CA TRP A 798 -18.30 32.04 54.77
C TRP A 798 -16.91 32.53 55.20
N VAL A 799 -16.64 33.83 55.00
CA VAL A 799 -15.38 34.46 55.43
C VAL A 799 -15.20 34.37 56.94
N GLU A 800 -16.25 34.66 57.72
CA GLU A 800 -16.24 34.59 59.18
C GLU A 800 -15.96 33.18 59.68
N THR A 801 -16.56 32.16 59.07
CA THR A 801 -16.34 30.75 59.46
C THR A 801 -14.89 30.32 59.21
N TRP A 802 -14.29 30.74 58.11
CA TRP A 802 -12.88 30.48 57.84
C TRP A 802 -11.93 31.24 58.77
N HIS A 803 -12.24 32.49 59.10
CA HIS A 803 -11.46 33.26 60.09
C HIS A 803 -11.56 32.67 61.50
N GLU A 804 -12.75 32.18 61.90
CA GLU A 804 -12.97 31.52 63.19
C GLU A 804 -12.08 30.28 63.36
N LEU A 805 -11.91 29.48 62.30
CA LEU A 805 -11.19 28.19 62.38
C LEU A 805 -9.70 28.27 62.01
N ALA A 806 -9.31 29.23 61.18
CA ALA A 806 -7.96 29.30 60.60
C ALA A 806 -7.23 30.62 60.86
N GLY A 807 -7.83 31.55 61.63
CA GLY A 807 -7.26 32.89 61.86
C GLY A 807 -5.87 32.89 62.51
N ASP A 808 -5.55 31.86 63.28
CA ASP A 808 -4.26 31.72 63.97
C ASP A 808 -3.20 30.97 63.13
N ILE A 809 -3.55 30.51 61.92
CA ILE A 809 -2.66 29.74 61.05
C ILE A 809 -1.92 30.69 60.11
N GLU A 810 -0.61 30.87 60.34
CA GLU A 810 0.22 31.81 59.57
C GLU A 810 0.18 31.54 58.05
N ALA A 811 0.22 30.27 57.64
CA ALA A 811 0.13 29.85 56.24
C ALA A 811 -1.16 30.30 55.53
N LEU A 812 -2.23 30.58 56.26
CA LEU A 812 -3.54 30.97 55.72
C LEU A 812 -3.88 32.46 55.89
N ALA A 813 -3.00 33.25 56.53
CA ALA A 813 -3.25 34.67 56.79
C ALA A 813 -3.45 35.48 55.49
N LEU A 814 -2.63 35.25 54.47
CA LEU A 814 -2.79 35.88 53.16
C LEU A 814 -4.09 35.43 52.45
N PRO A 815 -4.35 34.10 52.29
CA PRO A 815 -5.61 33.61 51.75
C PRO A 815 -6.88 34.19 52.38
N LEU A 816 -6.93 34.27 53.72
CA LEU A 816 -8.08 34.80 54.46
C LEU A 816 -8.32 36.28 54.18
N ARG A 817 -7.23 37.08 54.12
CA ARG A 817 -7.30 38.50 53.76
C ARG A 817 -7.81 38.72 52.33
N LEU A 818 -7.36 37.90 51.39
CA LEU A 818 -7.81 37.96 49.99
C LEU A 818 -9.29 37.57 49.85
N LEU A 819 -9.74 36.55 50.61
CA LEU A 819 -11.13 36.13 50.64
C LEU A 819 -12.05 37.23 51.22
N ALA A 820 -11.63 37.88 52.31
CA ALA A 820 -12.36 39.00 52.91
C ALA A 820 -12.51 40.18 51.94
N ALA A 821 -11.41 40.60 51.31
CA ALA A 821 -11.44 41.67 50.29
C ALA A 821 -12.38 41.35 49.12
N SER A 822 -12.49 40.06 48.76
CA SER A 822 -13.41 39.60 47.71
C SER A 822 -14.88 39.73 48.12
N ALA A 823 -15.21 39.41 49.38
CA ALA A 823 -16.57 39.57 49.91
C ALA A 823 -16.97 41.05 50.02
N ASP A 824 -16.04 41.92 50.43
CA ASP A 824 -16.26 43.37 50.51
C ASP A 824 -16.43 44.00 49.12
N TYR A 825 -15.67 43.52 48.13
CA TYR A 825 -15.83 43.92 46.74
C TYR A 825 -17.18 43.49 46.16
N LYS A 826 -17.67 42.28 46.49
CA LYS A 826 -19.01 41.83 46.09
C LYS A 826 -20.09 42.80 46.55
N ALA A 827 -20.06 43.19 47.83
CA ALA A 827 -21.10 44.01 48.44
C ALA A 827 -21.10 45.47 47.94
N SER A 828 -19.92 46.03 47.63
CA SER A 828 -19.77 47.46 47.33
C SER A 828 -19.57 47.80 45.85
N ARG A 829 -19.02 46.86 45.06
CA ARG A 829 -18.49 47.10 43.70
C ARG A 829 -17.41 48.17 43.61
N ASP A 830 -16.85 48.62 44.74
CA ASP A 830 -15.86 49.70 44.75
C ASP A 830 -14.45 49.15 44.47
N ARG A 831 -13.87 49.54 43.33
CA ARG A 831 -12.50 49.16 42.94
C ARG A 831 -11.44 49.66 43.94
N ARG A 832 -11.74 50.66 44.77
CA ARG A 832 -10.83 51.14 45.83
C ARG A 832 -10.49 50.07 46.86
N ILE A 833 -11.35 49.07 47.07
CA ILE A 833 -11.07 47.92 47.95
C ILE A 833 -9.90 47.10 47.41
N LEU A 834 -9.86 46.87 46.09
CA LEU A 834 -8.77 46.17 45.42
C LEU A 834 -7.49 47.03 45.35
N LEU A 835 -7.64 48.36 45.30
CA LEU A 835 -6.51 49.30 45.36
C LEU A 835 -5.81 49.32 46.73
N GLY A 836 -6.48 48.86 47.79
CA GLY A 836 -5.91 48.70 49.13
C GLY A 836 -5.01 47.47 49.29
N LEU A 837 -5.02 46.54 48.33
CA LEU A 837 -4.15 45.36 48.32
C LEU A 837 -2.80 45.67 47.65
N ALA A 838 -1.76 44.91 48.02
CA ALA A 838 -0.46 44.96 47.35
C ALA A 838 -0.60 44.64 45.85
N ARG A 839 0.37 45.04 45.02
CA ARG A 839 0.26 44.89 43.56
C ARG A 839 0.13 43.42 43.16
N GLU A 840 0.90 42.56 43.80
CA GLU A 840 0.96 41.13 43.60
C GLU A 840 -0.36 40.45 44.03
N GLU A 841 -0.93 40.89 45.15
CA GLU A 841 -2.22 40.44 45.69
C GLU A 841 -3.40 40.85 44.79
N ARG A 842 -3.34 42.08 44.28
CA ARG A 842 -4.33 42.61 43.35
C ARG A 842 -4.30 41.84 42.03
N GLN A 843 -3.12 41.50 41.51
CA GLN A 843 -3.00 40.70 40.29
C GLN A 843 -3.66 39.31 40.39
N LEU A 844 -3.75 38.74 41.59
CA LEU A 844 -4.41 37.45 41.82
C LEU A 844 -5.95 37.55 41.81
N LEU A 845 -6.51 38.65 42.35
CA LEU A 845 -7.95 38.81 42.55
C LEU A 845 -8.65 39.63 41.46
N GLU A 846 -7.98 40.64 40.93
CA GLU A 846 -8.57 41.63 40.02
C GLU A 846 -9.12 41.02 38.72
N PRO A 847 -8.43 40.09 38.01
CA PRO A 847 -8.98 39.48 36.80
C PRO A 847 -10.32 38.78 37.07
N TRP A 848 -10.44 38.12 38.21
CA TRP A 848 -11.65 37.38 38.57
C TRP A 848 -12.75 38.32 39.01
N LEU A 849 -12.50 39.15 40.01
CA LEU A 849 -13.53 40.02 40.59
C LEU A 849 -14.02 41.06 39.58
N VAL A 850 -13.13 41.65 38.78
CA VAL A 850 -13.55 42.63 37.77
C VAL A 850 -14.31 41.95 36.64
N ASN A 851 -13.82 40.83 36.08
CA ASN A 851 -14.48 40.21 34.93
C ASN A 851 -15.78 39.44 35.30
N LEU A 852 -15.83 38.79 36.48
CA LEU A 852 -17.03 38.08 36.94
C LEU A 852 -18.20 39.03 37.22
N PHE A 853 -17.92 40.25 37.67
CA PHE A 853 -18.94 41.25 37.97
C PHE A 853 -19.11 42.30 36.88
N LYS A 854 -18.38 42.16 35.77
CA LYS A 854 -18.53 42.98 34.57
C LYS A 854 -19.84 42.65 33.86
N THR A 855 -20.58 43.70 33.54
CA THR A 855 -21.85 43.62 32.78
C THR A 855 -21.71 44.14 31.34
N GLU A 856 -20.70 44.96 31.05
CA GLU A 856 -20.48 45.55 29.72
C GLU A 856 -19.36 44.84 28.94
N PRO A 857 -19.52 44.59 27.63
CA PRO A 857 -18.50 43.95 26.78
C PRO A 857 -17.22 44.82 26.64
N ASP A 858 -16.05 44.20 26.55
CA ASP A 858 -14.78 44.89 26.23
C ASP A 858 -14.12 44.40 24.94
N GLU A 859 -12.92 44.88 24.63
CA GLU A 859 -12.18 44.56 23.40
C GLU A 859 -12.06 43.04 23.15
N ILE A 860 -11.83 42.24 24.19
CA ILE A 860 -11.75 40.77 24.08
C ILE A 860 -13.12 40.18 23.76
N ASP A 861 -14.20 40.68 24.38
CA ASP A 861 -15.56 40.24 24.02
C ASP A 861 -15.88 40.52 22.54
N HIS A 862 -15.48 41.69 22.02
CA HIS A 862 -15.70 42.04 20.61
C HIS A 862 -14.84 41.20 19.66
N GLU A 863 -13.58 40.92 20.03
CA GLU A 863 -12.66 40.10 19.24
C GLU A 863 -13.15 38.64 19.15
N MET A 864 -13.62 38.06 20.26
CA MET A 864 -14.20 36.72 20.27
C MET A 864 -15.52 36.64 19.52
N GLU A 865 -16.33 37.68 19.57
CA GLU A 865 -17.57 37.80 18.80
C GLU A 865 -17.28 37.86 17.29
N ALA A 866 -16.26 38.61 16.87
CA ALA A 866 -15.80 38.66 15.48
C ALA A 866 -15.29 37.29 15.01
N LEU A 867 -14.50 36.58 15.84
CA LEU A 867 -14.04 35.22 15.55
C LEU A 867 -15.21 34.28 15.27
N LEU A 868 -16.24 34.29 16.11
CA LEU A 868 -17.43 33.45 15.93
C LEU A 868 -18.17 33.75 14.63
N GLN A 869 -18.22 35.01 14.22
CA GLN A 869 -18.83 35.39 12.94
C GLN A 869 -18.03 34.85 11.76
N THR A 870 -16.70 34.96 11.81
CA THR A 870 -15.81 34.40 10.77
C THR A 870 -15.93 32.88 10.69
N VAL A 871 -15.93 32.20 11.84
CA VAL A 871 -16.11 30.75 11.95
C VAL A 871 -17.46 30.31 11.38
N ALA A 872 -18.55 30.99 11.75
CA ALA A 872 -19.88 30.69 11.24
C ALA A 872 -19.96 30.86 9.71
N HIS A 873 -19.32 31.89 9.16
CA HIS A 873 -19.24 32.10 7.72
C HIS A 873 -18.47 30.95 7.04
N ARG A 874 -17.35 30.52 7.62
CA ARG A 874 -16.51 29.46 7.07
C ARG A 874 -17.23 28.10 7.05
N LEU A 875 -17.85 27.73 8.16
CA LEU A 875 -18.66 26.50 8.26
C LEU A 875 -19.83 26.50 7.25
N ALA A 876 -20.46 27.66 7.03
CA ALA A 876 -21.52 27.79 6.02
C ALA A 876 -20.99 27.60 4.59
N GLN A 877 -19.78 28.08 4.29
CA GLN A 877 -19.12 27.83 3.00
C GLN A 877 -18.78 26.35 2.84
N GLU A 878 -18.22 25.71 3.86
CA GLU A 878 -17.86 24.28 3.85
C GLU A 878 -19.09 23.40 3.62
N ALA A 879 -20.18 23.64 4.36
CA ALA A 879 -21.45 22.94 4.17
C ALA A 879 -22.06 23.12 2.77
N GLU A 880 -21.94 24.31 2.15
CA GLU A 880 -22.38 24.54 0.77
C GLU A 880 -21.50 23.80 -0.24
N THR A 881 -20.20 23.70 0.05
CA THR A 881 -19.22 22.98 -0.77
C THR A 881 -19.47 21.47 -0.69
N GLU A 882 -19.73 20.92 0.50
CA GLU A 882 -20.11 19.52 0.71
C GLU A 882 -21.47 19.17 0.10
N ARG A 883 -22.48 20.04 0.24
CA ARG A 883 -23.78 19.88 -0.45
C ARG A 883 -23.62 19.89 -1.96
N SER A 884 -22.73 20.74 -2.46
CA SER A 884 -22.35 20.74 -3.87
C SER A 884 -21.68 19.42 -4.22
N HIS A 885 -20.70 18.94 -3.45
CA HIS A 885 -19.99 17.67 -3.65
C HIS A 885 -20.92 16.44 -3.66
N ALA A 886 -21.86 16.35 -2.71
CA ALA A 886 -22.84 15.27 -2.60
C ALA A 886 -23.84 15.25 -3.78
N ARG A 887 -24.18 16.42 -4.35
CA ARG A 887 -24.99 16.51 -5.59
C ARG A 887 -24.31 15.92 -6.81
N TRP A 888 -22.97 15.81 -6.83
CA TRP A 888 -22.20 15.28 -7.95
C TRP A 888 -21.88 13.78 -7.86
N GLN A 889 -22.14 13.13 -6.71
CA GLN A 889 -21.80 11.72 -6.46
C GLN A 889 -22.99 10.75 -6.49
N ALA A 890 -24.23 11.24 -6.58
CA ALA A 890 -25.40 10.38 -6.67
C ALA A 890 -25.54 9.82 -8.11
N PRO A 891 -25.61 8.49 -8.31
CA PRO A 891 -25.98 7.93 -9.61
C PRO A 891 -27.38 8.42 -10.01
N PRO A 892 -27.65 8.64 -11.32
CA PRO A 892 -28.99 8.98 -11.75
C PRO A 892 -29.95 7.86 -11.32
N PRO A 893 -31.15 8.20 -10.82
CA PRO A 893 -32.11 7.21 -10.38
C PRO A 893 -32.47 6.25 -11.53
N PRO A 894 -32.66 4.93 -11.27
CA PRO A 894 -33.04 3.99 -12.32
C PRO A 894 -34.33 4.46 -13.02
N PRO A 895 -34.50 4.18 -14.34
CA PRO A 895 -35.61 4.71 -15.15
C PRO A 895 -36.99 4.52 -14.51
N ASP A 896 -37.16 3.44 -13.76
CA ASP A 896 -38.41 3.04 -13.10
C ASP A 896 -38.75 3.86 -11.84
N THR A 897 -37.83 4.68 -11.34
CA THR A 897 -38.01 5.55 -10.17
C THR A 897 -38.25 7.02 -10.54
N LEU A 898 -38.30 7.35 -11.83
CA LEU A 898 -38.71 8.65 -12.31
C LEU A 898 -40.24 8.75 -12.24
N ASP A 899 -40.75 9.49 -11.25
CA ASP A 899 -42.17 9.87 -11.22
C ASP A 899 -42.49 10.74 -12.47
N PRO A 900 -43.34 10.27 -13.41
CA PRO A 900 -43.72 11.04 -14.60
C PRO A 900 -44.46 12.33 -14.24
N ALA A 901 -45.01 12.43 -13.02
CA ALA A 901 -45.75 13.60 -12.54
C ALA A 901 -44.88 14.65 -11.83
N ALA A 902 -43.65 14.31 -11.42
CA ALA A 902 -42.79 15.22 -10.64
C ALA A 902 -41.94 16.17 -11.49
N ARG A 903 -41.90 16.02 -12.81
CA ARG A 903 -41.27 17.00 -13.71
C ARG A 903 -42.28 17.48 -14.75
N LEU A 904 -42.41 18.81 -14.83
CA LEU A 904 -43.07 19.59 -15.89
C LEU A 904 -44.57 19.80 -15.70
N SER A 905 -44.94 20.86 -14.98
CA SER A 905 -46.22 21.53 -15.25
C SER A 905 -46.09 22.25 -16.60
N PRO A 906 -46.89 21.91 -17.63
CA PRO A 906 -46.92 22.71 -18.85
C PRO A 906 -47.63 24.02 -18.52
N ARG A 907 -46.89 25.14 -18.45
CA ARG A 907 -47.56 26.43 -18.60
C ARG A 907 -48.10 26.48 -20.04
N PRO A 908 -49.39 26.77 -20.26
CA PRO A 908 -49.92 26.91 -21.60
C PRO A 908 -49.34 28.19 -22.20
N ILE A 909 -48.31 28.07 -23.04
CA ILE A 909 -47.73 29.19 -23.79
C ILE A 909 -48.24 29.09 -25.23
N ASP A 910 -48.84 30.18 -25.69
CA ASP A 910 -49.37 30.40 -27.04
C ASP A 910 -48.33 30.02 -28.12
N PRO A 911 -48.67 29.22 -29.14
CA PRO A 911 -47.79 28.86 -30.25
C PRO A 911 -47.14 30.05 -30.96
N ARG A 912 -47.74 31.25 -30.92
CA ARG A 912 -47.18 32.47 -31.52
C ARG A 912 -46.01 33.06 -30.72
N HIS A 913 -45.87 32.73 -29.43
CA HIS A 913 -44.73 33.10 -28.59
C HIS A 913 -43.56 32.09 -28.67
N ARG A 914 -43.75 30.91 -29.30
CA ARG A 914 -42.75 29.83 -29.36
C ARG A 914 -41.53 30.17 -30.23
N ALA A 915 -41.71 30.77 -31.40
CA ALA A 915 -40.59 31.10 -32.28
C ALA A 915 -39.78 32.32 -31.80
N ALA A 916 -40.41 33.23 -31.05
CA ALA A 916 -39.77 34.46 -30.56
C ALA A 916 -38.85 34.23 -29.36
N ARG A 917 -39.10 33.19 -28.53
CA ARG A 917 -38.27 32.84 -27.37
C ARG A 917 -37.00 32.05 -27.73
N LEU A 918 -37.09 31.14 -28.70
CA LEU A 918 -35.92 30.50 -29.32
C LEU A 918 -34.96 31.51 -29.99
N LEU A 919 -35.45 32.73 -30.29
CA LEU A 919 -34.67 33.86 -30.81
C LEU A 919 -34.33 34.91 -29.73
N SER A 920 -34.58 34.64 -28.44
CA SER A 920 -34.28 35.60 -27.36
C SER A 920 -33.01 35.28 -26.57
N GLY A 921 -32.32 34.17 -26.88
CA GLY A 921 -31.01 33.84 -26.30
C GLY A 921 -31.01 33.06 -24.98
N ASP A 922 -32.08 33.08 -24.19
CA ASP A 922 -32.11 32.47 -22.84
C ASP A 922 -32.16 30.92 -22.84
N TRP A 923 -31.02 30.30 -23.15
CA TRP A 923 -30.85 28.85 -23.28
C TRP A 923 -30.72 28.12 -21.93
N LYS A 924 -30.47 28.86 -20.84
CA LYS A 924 -30.36 28.31 -19.47
C LYS A 924 -31.64 27.63 -18.98
N THR A 925 -32.79 27.87 -19.63
CA THR A 925 -34.10 27.36 -19.24
C THR A 925 -34.76 26.41 -20.27
N LEU A 926 -33.97 25.83 -21.19
CA LEU A 926 -34.40 24.97 -22.30
C LEU A 926 -35.44 23.89 -21.90
N ASP A 927 -36.66 23.92 -22.44
CA ASP A 927 -37.72 22.92 -22.20
C ASP A 927 -37.71 21.75 -23.21
N ARG A 928 -38.61 20.76 -23.02
CA ARG A 928 -38.66 19.54 -23.87
C ARG A 928 -38.95 19.85 -25.34
N THR A 929 -39.92 20.73 -25.60
CA THR A 929 -40.33 21.06 -26.98
C THR A 929 -39.28 21.95 -27.64
N GLU A 930 -38.61 22.82 -26.88
CA GLU A 930 -37.48 23.62 -27.31
C GLU A 930 -36.26 22.73 -27.63
N ALA A 931 -35.95 21.73 -26.80
CA ALA A 931 -34.88 20.77 -27.08
C ALA A 931 -35.18 19.89 -28.30
N GLU A 932 -36.40 19.40 -28.48
CA GLU A 932 -36.83 18.67 -29.68
C GLU A 932 -36.70 19.55 -30.94
N ALA A 933 -37.07 20.83 -30.85
CA ALA A 933 -36.92 21.79 -31.95
C ALA A 933 -35.44 22.11 -32.25
N VAL A 934 -34.60 22.28 -31.23
CA VAL A 934 -33.15 22.48 -31.39
C VAL A 934 -32.50 21.27 -32.03
N LEU A 935 -32.81 20.07 -31.57
CA LEU A 935 -32.32 18.83 -32.18
C LEU A 935 -32.79 18.72 -33.64
N THR A 936 -34.07 18.98 -33.93
CA THR A 936 -34.60 18.95 -35.32
C THR A 936 -33.91 19.98 -36.22
N LEU A 937 -33.69 21.20 -35.73
CA LEU A 937 -32.99 22.26 -36.46
C LEU A 937 -31.53 21.89 -36.75
N LEU A 938 -30.87 21.22 -35.79
CA LEU A 938 -29.52 20.66 -35.96
C LEU A 938 -29.51 19.53 -37.00
N ALA A 939 -30.53 18.68 -37.02
CA ALA A 939 -30.70 17.59 -38.00
C ALA A 939 -30.78 18.12 -39.44
N GLU A 940 -31.47 19.25 -39.64
CA GLU A 940 -31.65 19.86 -40.96
C GLU A 940 -30.41 20.59 -41.47
N ARG A 941 -29.46 20.97 -40.59
CA ARG A 941 -28.38 21.92 -40.91
C ARG A 941 -26.96 21.43 -40.63
N SER A 942 -26.78 20.25 -40.06
CA SER A 942 -25.49 19.57 -39.89
C SER A 942 -25.55 18.17 -40.52
N GLU A 943 -24.51 17.76 -41.25
CA GLU A 943 -24.44 16.45 -41.90
C GLU A 943 -24.39 15.29 -40.87
N ASP A 944 -23.78 15.54 -39.71
CA ASP A 944 -23.74 14.60 -38.58
C ASP A 944 -25.05 14.62 -37.78
N GLY A 945 -25.66 15.79 -37.60
CA GLY A 945 -27.01 15.94 -37.04
C GLY A 945 -28.06 15.19 -37.87
N ALA A 946 -27.97 15.27 -39.20
CA ALA A 946 -28.82 14.53 -40.13
C ALA A 946 -28.66 13.01 -39.98
N ARG A 947 -27.43 12.51 -39.79
CA ARG A 947 -27.16 11.07 -39.56
C ARG A 947 -27.73 10.55 -38.23
N LEU A 948 -27.72 11.36 -37.18
CA LEU A 948 -28.18 11.00 -35.84
C LEU A 948 -29.70 11.07 -35.67
N LEU A 949 -30.31 12.08 -36.27
CA LEU A 949 -31.71 12.45 -36.04
C LEU A 949 -32.65 12.10 -37.19
N ALA A 950 -32.15 11.47 -38.28
CA ALA A 950 -32.98 10.88 -39.34
C ALA A 950 -33.77 9.62 -38.91
N ARG A 951 -33.81 9.31 -37.61
CA ARG A 951 -34.51 8.16 -37.03
C ARG A 951 -35.93 8.58 -36.65
N PRO A 952 -36.98 8.07 -37.33
CA PRO A 952 -38.35 8.55 -37.18
C PRO A 952 -38.97 8.26 -35.79
N GLU A 953 -38.31 7.48 -34.93
CA GLU A 953 -38.82 7.05 -33.62
C GLU A 953 -38.10 7.70 -32.42
N LEU A 954 -37.14 8.61 -32.65
CA LEU A 954 -36.31 9.20 -31.60
C LEU A 954 -37.08 10.29 -30.83
N ARG A 955 -37.23 10.14 -29.51
CA ARG A 955 -38.00 11.06 -28.65
C ARG A 955 -37.16 11.60 -27.50
N VAL A 956 -37.23 12.89 -27.21
CA VAL A 956 -36.68 13.44 -25.97
C VAL A 956 -37.57 13.00 -24.82
N ILE A 957 -36.99 12.35 -23.81
CA ILE A 957 -37.73 11.82 -22.66
C ILE A 957 -37.50 12.65 -21.40
N ALA A 958 -36.32 13.24 -21.24
CA ALA A 958 -35.98 14.09 -20.11
C ALA A 958 -34.87 15.08 -20.47
N ILE A 959 -34.79 16.18 -19.72
CA ILE A 959 -33.66 17.10 -19.77
C ILE A 959 -33.20 17.32 -18.34
N GLU A 960 -31.96 16.99 -18.06
CA GLU A 960 -31.29 17.37 -16.82
C GLU A 960 -30.47 18.63 -17.04
N ARG A 961 -30.51 19.55 -16.09
CA ARG A 961 -29.77 20.81 -16.17
C ARG A 961 -28.81 20.89 -14.99
N ARG A 962 -27.55 21.20 -15.25
CA ARG A 962 -26.47 21.21 -14.25
C ARG A 962 -25.61 22.45 -14.46
N ASP A 963 -25.50 23.30 -13.45
CA ASP A 963 -24.58 24.43 -13.49
C ASP A 963 -23.14 23.92 -13.32
N LEU A 964 -22.23 24.34 -14.20
CA LEU A 964 -20.81 24.04 -14.07
C LEU A 964 -20.25 25.07 -13.09
N GLY A 965 -20.16 24.77 -11.79
CA GLY A 965 -19.81 25.75 -10.75
C GLY A 965 -18.47 26.50 -10.92
N PHE A 966 -17.65 26.12 -11.90
CA PHE A 966 -16.39 26.75 -12.30
C PHE A 966 -16.50 27.60 -13.59
N SER A 967 -17.68 27.68 -14.19
CA SER A 967 -17.90 28.29 -15.51
C SER A 967 -19.28 28.95 -15.59
N PRO A 968 -19.48 30.06 -16.34
CA PRO A 968 -20.81 30.64 -16.54
C PRO A 968 -21.74 29.75 -17.40
N TRP A 969 -21.23 28.61 -17.87
CA TRP A 969 -21.93 27.65 -18.71
C TRP A 969 -22.72 26.64 -17.88
N ARG A 970 -23.84 26.21 -18.43
CA ARG A 970 -24.75 25.20 -17.88
C ARG A 970 -24.79 24.00 -18.80
N LEU A 971 -24.61 22.80 -18.26
CA LEU A 971 -24.79 21.57 -18.99
C LEU A 971 -26.27 21.17 -18.98
N HIS A 972 -26.84 20.96 -20.16
CA HIS A 972 -28.14 20.39 -20.39
C HIS A 972 -27.96 18.99 -20.98
N GLN A 973 -28.20 17.96 -20.18
CA GLN A 973 -28.18 16.58 -20.63
C GLN A 973 -29.58 16.18 -21.09
N VAL A 974 -29.73 16.07 -22.41
CA VAL A 974 -30.99 15.74 -23.09
C VAL A 974 -31.04 14.23 -23.29
N HIS A 975 -31.90 13.56 -22.53
CA HIS A 975 -32.12 12.13 -22.66
C HIS A 975 -33.08 11.85 -23.81
N VAL A 976 -32.69 10.93 -24.68
CA VAL A 976 -33.43 10.52 -25.87
C VAL A 976 -33.71 9.04 -25.84
N GLN A 977 -34.84 8.62 -26.41
CA GLN A 977 -35.25 7.21 -26.49
C GLN A 977 -35.56 6.84 -27.94
N GLU A 978 -35.07 5.69 -28.37
CA GLU A 978 -35.41 5.05 -29.64
C GLU A 978 -35.75 3.58 -29.38
N GLY A 979 -37.02 3.20 -29.56
CA GLY A 979 -37.52 1.88 -29.17
C GLY A 979 -37.30 1.61 -27.67
N GLN A 980 -36.51 0.57 -27.35
CA GLN A 980 -36.14 0.18 -25.97
C GLN A 980 -34.80 0.76 -25.51
N ARG A 981 -34.09 1.50 -26.36
CA ARG A 981 -32.78 2.06 -26.04
C ARG A 981 -32.93 3.50 -25.55
N ILE A 982 -32.18 3.85 -24.51
CA ILE A 982 -32.12 5.20 -23.93
C ILE A 982 -30.70 5.74 -24.07
N GLY A 983 -30.57 6.92 -24.67
CA GLY A 983 -29.32 7.64 -24.85
C GLY A 983 -29.38 9.04 -24.25
N ALA A 984 -28.24 9.73 -24.24
CA ALA A 984 -28.14 11.11 -23.80
C ALA A 984 -27.28 11.95 -24.76
N VAL A 985 -27.66 13.22 -24.90
CA VAL A 985 -26.96 14.25 -25.66
C VAL A 985 -26.64 15.41 -24.73
N ASP A 986 -25.39 15.86 -24.73
CA ASP A 986 -24.92 16.92 -23.86
C ASP A 986 -24.89 18.26 -24.62
N LEU A 987 -25.58 19.26 -24.07
CA LEU A 987 -25.64 20.62 -24.61
C LEU A 987 -25.08 21.61 -23.57
N LEU A 988 -24.11 22.43 -23.95
CA LEU A 988 -23.58 23.50 -23.10
C LEU A 988 -24.27 24.82 -23.42
N ALA A 989 -24.92 25.44 -22.43
CA ALA A 989 -25.69 26.65 -22.59
C ALA A 989 -25.13 27.81 -21.76
N THR A 990 -25.10 28.99 -22.34
CA THR A 990 -24.97 30.27 -21.65
C THR A 990 -26.26 31.07 -21.83
N ASP A 991 -26.27 32.33 -21.40
CA ASP A 991 -27.42 33.23 -21.56
C ASP A 991 -27.69 33.61 -23.04
N ASP A 992 -26.75 33.37 -23.95
CA ASP A 992 -26.85 33.79 -25.35
C ASP A 992 -26.45 32.71 -26.37
N GLN A 993 -25.84 31.62 -25.89
CA GLN A 993 -25.23 30.58 -26.73
C GLN A 993 -25.64 29.17 -26.26
N LEU A 994 -25.99 28.29 -27.20
CA LEU A 994 -26.22 26.87 -26.96
C LEU A 994 -25.32 26.04 -27.87
N THR A 995 -24.43 25.26 -27.29
CA THR A 995 -23.39 24.51 -27.98
C THR A 995 -23.63 23.01 -27.82
N LEU A 996 -23.69 22.30 -28.94
CA LEU A 996 -23.73 20.84 -28.96
C LEU A 996 -22.31 20.30 -28.78
N VAL A 997 -22.14 19.30 -27.92
CA VAL A 997 -20.86 18.61 -27.79
C VAL A 997 -21.04 17.14 -28.06
N ASP A 998 -20.45 16.68 -29.16
CA ASP A 998 -20.79 15.41 -29.78
C ASP A 998 -19.60 14.42 -29.81
N GLY A 999 -18.48 14.78 -29.18
CA GLY A 999 -17.30 13.93 -28.97
C GLY A 999 -16.68 13.32 -30.24
N THR A 1000 -17.18 13.63 -31.44
CA THR A 1000 -16.81 12.98 -32.70
C THR A 1000 -16.66 13.93 -33.87
N SER A 1001 -17.23 15.13 -33.78
CA SER A 1001 -17.07 16.18 -34.80
C SER A 1001 -15.90 17.12 -34.47
N THR A 1002 -15.21 17.52 -35.53
CA THR A 1002 -14.25 18.65 -35.58
C THR A 1002 -14.81 19.99 -35.17
N THR A 1003 -16.13 20.11 -35.21
CA THR A 1003 -16.78 21.37 -35.45
C THR A 1003 -17.81 21.62 -34.37
N VAL A 1004 -17.45 22.44 -33.38
CA VAL A 1004 -18.35 22.83 -32.30
C VAL A 1004 -19.36 23.84 -32.85
N TYR A 1005 -20.60 23.39 -33.01
CA TYR A 1005 -21.70 24.21 -33.48
C TYR A 1005 -22.38 24.94 -32.32
N ALA A 1006 -22.49 26.26 -32.42
CA ALA A 1006 -23.27 27.04 -31.47
C ALA A 1006 -24.49 27.70 -32.12
N LEU A 1007 -25.64 27.54 -31.50
CA LEU A 1007 -26.82 28.37 -31.72
C LEU A 1007 -26.65 29.66 -30.94
N VAL A 1008 -26.64 30.79 -31.64
CA VAL A 1008 -26.62 32.12 -31.03
C VAL A 1008 -28.00 32.76 -31.15
N SER A 1009 -28.31 33.74 -30.29
CA SER A 1009 -29.63 34.39 -30.12
C SER A 1009 -30.35 34.94 -31.37
N ALA A 1010 -29.81 34.80 -32.58
CA ALA A 1010 -30.47 35.14 -33.85
C ALA A 1010 -30.94 33.92 -34.69
N GLY A 1011 -30.84 32.70 -34.16
CA GLY A 1011 -31.22 31.47 -34.89
C GLY A 1011 -30.25 31.09 -36.02
N GLN A 1012 -29.05 31.69 -36.04
CA GLN A 1012 -27.96 31.33 -36.93
C GLN A 1012 -26.98 30.40 -36.19
N LEU A 1013 -26.67 29.27 -36.81
CA LEU A 1013 -25.55 28.42 -36.42
C LEU A 1013 -24.25 29.15 -36.75
N ARG A 1014 -23.46 29.50 -35.74
CA ARG A 1014 -22.08 29.96 -35.93
C ARG A 1014 -21.11 28.86 -35.51
N LEU A 1015 -20.03 28.74 -36.27
CA LEU A 1015 -18.83 28.03 -35.84
C LEU A 1015 -18.24 28.82 -34.66
N THR A 1016 -18.12 28.21 -33.49
CA THR A 1016 -17.58 28.89 -32.31
C THR A 1016 -16.14 28.52 -32.04
N ASP A 1017 -15.38 29.54 -31.63
CA ASP A 1017 -13.96 29.50 -31.27
C ASP A 1017 -13.66 28.65 -30.02
N SER A 1018 -12.37 28.34 -29.86
CA SER A 1018 -11.71 27.41 -28.95
C SER A 1018 -12.18 27.30 -27.48
N THR A 1019 -12.91 28.27 -26.94
CA THR A 1019 -13.28 28.37 -25.53
C THR A 1019 -14.29 27.30 -25.09
N ALA A 1020 -15.30 27.00 -25.90
CA ALA A 1020 -16.31 25.99 -25.55
C ALA A 1020 -15.72 24.56 -25.54
N ALA A 1021 -14.79 24.28 -26.45
CA ALA A 1021 -14.05 23.03 -26.49
C ALA A 1021 -13.11 22.89 -25.28
N GLU A 1022 -12.50 24.00 -24.84
CA GLU A 1022 -11.65 24.05 -23.65
C GLU A 1022 -12.44 23.81 -22.36
N GLU A 1023 -13.59 24.46 -22.19
CA GLU A 1023 -14.49 24.25 -21.04
C GLU A 1023 -15.06 22.82 -21.01
N TYR A 1024 -15.41 22.24 -22.16
CA TYR A 1024 -15.83 20.85 -22.25
C TYR A 1024 -14.71 19.86 -21.94
N ALA A 1025 -13.48 20.11 -22.42
CA ALA A 1025 -12.31 19.30 -22.08
C ALA A 1025 -12.00 19.36 -20.57
N ARG A 1026 -12.15 20.53 -19.93
CA ARG A 1026 -12.05 20.69 -18.47
C ARG A 1026 -13.17 19.95 -17.72
N PHE A 1027 -14.41 20.03 -18.21
CA PHE A 1027 -15.53 19.25 -17.69
C PHE A 1027 -15.30 17.74 -17.84
N TYR A 1028 -14.75 17.27 -18.95
CA TYR A 1028 -14.46 15.86 -19.19
C TYR A 1028 -13.38 15.32 -18.25
N CYS A 1029 -12.31 16.09 -18.00
CA CYS A 1029 -11.30 15.74 -17.00
C CYS A 1029 -11.87 15.66 -15.58
N SER A 1030 -12.92 16.45 -15.28
CA SER A 1030 -13.65 16.34 -14.01
C SER A 1030 -14.73 15.24 -14.01
N MET A 1031 -15.17 14.73 -15.17
CA MET A 1031 -16.13 13.62 -15.30
C MET A 1031 -15.47 12.23 -15.35
N LEU A 1032 -14.22 12.10 -15.79
CA LEU A 1032 -13.38 10.92 -15.52
C LEU A 1032 -13.25 10.61 -14.01
N ARG A 1033 -13.70 11.52 -13.14
CA ARG A 1033 -13.91 11.28 -11.70
C ARG A 1033 -14.97 10.21 -11.41
N ALA A 1034 -15.95 9.98 -12.28
CA ALA A 1034 -17.19 9.30 -11.89
C ALA A 1034 -17.16 7.77 -11.94
N ASP A 1035 -16.23 7.12 -12.67
CA ASP A 1035 -16.20 5.65 -12.73
C ASP A 1035 -15.17 5.00 -11.79
N ALA A 1036 -14.37 5.78 -11.05
CA ALA A 1036 -13.47 5.22 -10.04
C ALA A 1036 -12.94 6.19 -8.96
N GLY A 1037 -13.23 7.50 -8.97
CA GLY A 1037 -12.68 8.43 -7.97
C GLY A 1037 -11.17 8.62 -8.01
N ARG A 1038 -10.52 8.42 -9.18
CA ARG A 1038 -9.05 8.36 -9.26
C ARG A 1038 -8.35 9.53 -9.95
N PHE A 1039 -9.01 10.58 -10.46
CA PHE A 1039 -8.31 11.69 -11.15
C PHE A 1039 -8.71 13.09 -10.66
N GLN A 1040 -7.74 13.98 -10.48
CA GLN A 1040 -7.95 15.39 -10.18
C GLN A 1040 -7.00 16.28 -10.98
N VAL A 1041 -7.54 17.27 -11.70
CA VAL A 1041 -6.73 18.33 -12.32
C VAL A 1041 -6.24 19.27 -11.24
N VAL A 1042 -4.94 19.58 -11.27
CA VAL A 1042 -4.28 20.43 -10.28
C VAL A 1042 -4.03 21.80 -10.91
N GLU A 1043 -4.86 22.77 -10.56
CA GLU A 1043 -4.86 24.10 -11.18
C GLU A 1043 -3.74 25.00 -10.61
N SER A 1044 -3.44 24.85 -9.33
CA SER A 1044 -2.34 25.52 -8.65
C SER A 1044 -1.72 24.61 -7.59
N VAL A 1045 -0.53 25.00 -7.12
CA VAL A 1045 0.12 24.32 -5.99
C VAL A 1045 -0.74 24.41 -4.72
N GLU A 1046 -1.57 25.45 -4.56
CA GLU A 1046 -2.48 25.58 -3.41
C GLU A 1046 -3.62 24.55 -3.44
N THR A 1047 -4.15 24.23 -4.62
CA THR A 1047 -5.17 23.18 -4.77
C THR A 1047 -4.60 21.79 -4.54
N LEU A 1048 -3.31 21.59 -4.82
CA LEU A 1048 -2.59 20.34 -4.54
C LEU A 1048 -2.40 20.11 -3.03
N CYS A 1049 -1.96 21.15 -2.32
CA CYS A 1049 -1.78 21.10 -0.87
C CYS A 1049 -3.08 20.84 -0.11
N ALA A 1050 -4.21 21.36 -0.60
CA ALA A 1050 -5.53 21.14 0.00
C ALA A 1050 -6.04 19.69 -0.11
N VAL A 1051 -5.47 18.90 -1.02
CA VAL A 1051 -5.94 17.52 -1.30
C VAL A 1051 -5.02 16.47 -0.68
N MET A 1052 -3.72 16.74 -0.55
CA MET A 1052 -2.72 15.73 -0.19
C MET A 1052 -2.36 15.63 1.29
N ASP A 1053 -2.87 16.52 2.17
CA ASP A 1053 -2.70 16.49 3.64
C ASP A 1053 -1.27 16.15 4.15
N ALA A 1054 -0.23 16.48 3.37
CA ALA A 1054 1.18 16.22 3.65
C ALA A 1054 2.10 17.27 2.94
N PRO A 1055 3.29 17.57 3.47
CA PRO A 1055 4.23 18.49 2.82
C PRO A 1055 4.87 17.86 1.58
N LEU A 1056 4.72 18.53 0.43
CA LEU A 1056 5.26 18.07 -0.85
C LEU A 1056 6.78 18.34 -0.97
N PRO A 1057 7.55 17.46 -1.64
CA PRO A 1057 8.93 17.75 -2.05
C PRO A 1057 8.96 18.91 -3.07
N PRO A 1058 10.14 19.53 -3.33
CA PRO A 1058 10.25 20.62 -4.30
C PRO A 1058 9.70 20.20 -5.67
N LEU A 1059 8.64 20.89 -6.11
CA LEU A 1059 7.90 20.60 -7.35
C LEU A 1059 8.66 21.12 -8.59
N ASP A 1060 9.82 20.54 -8.87
CA ASP A 1060 10.48 20.71 -10.17
C ASP A 1060 9.67 19.96 -11.24
N GLY A 1061 8.69 20.64 -11.86
CA GLY A 1061 7.91 20.09 -12.96
C GLY A 1061 6.40 20.33 -12.94
N PHE A 1062 5.86 21.05 -11.95
CA PHE A 1062 4.44 21.45 -11.98
C PHE A 1062 4.15 22.34 -13.19
N THR A 1063 3.20 21.91 -14.01
CA THR A 1063 2.67 22.69 -15.14
C THR A 1063 1.18 22.93 -14.94
N PRO A 1064 0.71 24.19 -14.85
CA PRO A 1064 -0.71 24.49 -14.83
C PRO A 1064 -1.34 24.11 -16.16
N TRP A 1065 -2.64 23.81 -16.12
CA TRP A 1065 -3.36 23.35 -17.31
C TRP A 1065 -3.36 24.44 -18.39
N ALA A 1066 -2.74 24.16 -19.53
CA ALA A 1066 -2.59 25.12 -20.63
C ALA A 1066 -2.64 24.43 -22.00
N ALA A 1067 -3.07 25.17 -23.01
CA ALA A 1067 -2.96 24.74 -24.41
C ALA A 1067 -1.50 24.86 -24.88
N GLU A 1068 -0.94 23.80 -25.46
CA GLU A 1068 0.38 23.82 -26.07
C GLU A 1068 0.32 24.42 -27.48
N PRO A 1069 1.27 25.28 -27.86
CA PRO A 1069 1.39 25.75 -29.23
C PRO A 1069 1.85 24.60 -30.13
N THR A 1070 0.98 24.14 -31.04
CA THR A 1070 1.32 23.10 -32.04
C THR A 1070 1.49 23.70 -33.43
N ASP A 1071 2.50 23.23 -34.18
CA ASP A 1071 2.77 23.64 -35.57
C ASP A 1071 1.67 23.19 -36.57
N THR A 1072 0.78 22.28 -36.16
CA THR A 1072 -0.33 21.77 -36.96
C THR A 1072 -1.68 22.35 -36.49
N PRO A 1073 -2.48 23.00 -37.36
CA PRO A 1073 -3.75 23.64 -37.00
C PRO A 1073 -4.85 22.72 -36.44
N ASP A 1074 -4.74 21.41 -36.68
CA ASP A 1074 -5.83 20.43 -36.49
C ASP A 1074 -5.72 19.57 -35.22
N SER A 1075 -4.67 19.75 -34.39
CA SER A 1075 -4.50 18.99 -33.14
C SER A 1075 -4.48 19.93 -31.93
N GLY A 1076 -5.57 20.00 -31.16
CA GLY A 1076 -5.61 20.77 -29.92
C GLY A 1076 -4.87 20.02 -28.82
N ARG A 1077 -3.61 20.37 -28.57
CA ARG A 1077 -2.80 19.73 -27.51
C ARG A 1077 -2.89 20.55 -26.24
N TYR A 1078 -3.19 19.88 -25.13
CA TYR A 1078 -3.30 20.49 -23.80
C TYR A 1078 -2.40 19.70 -22.85
N SER A 1079 -1.66 20.40 -21.99
CA SER A 1079 -0.85 19.75 -20.96
C SER A 1079 -1.06 20.40 -19.61
N GLY A 1080 -0.97 19.58 -18.56
CA GLY A 1080 -1.12 20.03 -17.20
C GLY A 1080 -0.88 18.92 -16.20
N THR A 1081 -0.78 19.30 -14.94
CA THR A 1081 -0.55 18.37 -13.84
C THR A 1081 -1.87 17.78 -13.36
N ILE A 1082 -1.91 16.46 -13.22
CA ILE A 1082 -3.06 15.74 -12.68
C ILE A 1082 -2.61 14.86 -11.51
N LEU A 1083 -3.48 14.68 -10.53
CA LEU A 1083 -3.31 13.79 -9.39
C LEU A 1083 -4.11 12.51 -9.66
N TYR A 1084 -3.46 11.35 -9.55
CA TYR A 1084 -4.12 10.04 -9.59
C TYR A 1084 -3.78 9.22 -8.34
N GLY A 1085 -4.81 8.91 -7.55
CA GLY A 1085 -4.59 8.41 -6.18
C GLY A 1085 -3.81 9.43 -5.36
N SER A 1086 -2.61 9.07 -4.90
CA SER A 1086 -1.66 9.95 -4.20
C SER A 1086 -0.45 10.38 -5.05
N ALA A 1087 -0.42 10.02 -6.34
CA ALA A 1087 0.70 10.25 -7.24
C ALA A 1087 0.38 11.34 -8.28
N LEU A 1088 1.39 12.16 -8.60
CA LEU A 1088 1.26 13.25 -9.57
C LEU A 1088 1.74 12.81 -10.95
N PHE A 1089 1.02 13.22 -11.98
CA PHE A 1089 1.30 12.91 -13.37
C PHE A 1089 1.31 14.20 -14.18
N ARG A 1090 2.26 14.31 -15.11
CA ARG A 1090 2.14 15.27 -16.20
C ARG A 1090 1.33 14.61 -17.30
N ALA A 1091 0.11 15.10 -17.52
CA ALA A 1091 -0.75 14.59 -18.57
C ALA A 1091 -0.71 15.51 -19.78
N THR A 1092 -0.46 14.94 -20.95
CA THR A 1092 -0.63 15.64 -22.22
C THR A 1092 -1.79 14.99 -22.99
N LEU A 1093 -2.86 15.75 -23.17
CA LEU A 1093 -4.01 15.38 -23.97
C LEU A 1093 -3.87 15.95 -25.38
N THR A 1094 -4.19 15.16 -26.39
CA THR A 1094 -4.51 15.67 -27.72
C THR A 1094 -5.99 15.47 -27.99
N LEU A 1095 -6.67 16.58 -28.24
CA LEU A 1095 -7.93 16.61 -28.95
C LEU A 1095 -7.59 16.51 -30.44
N ASP A 1096 -7.81 15.34 -31.03
CA ASP A 1096 -7.83 15.21 -32.48
C ASP A 1096 -9.10 15.91 -32.96
N ARG A 1097 -8.96 17.13 -33.51
CA ARG A 1097 -10.12 17.87 -33.97
C ARG A 1097 -10.82 17.04 -35.03
N THR A 1098 -10.11 16.38 -35.94
CA THR A 1098 -10.66 15.53 -37.02
C THR A 1098 -11.63 14.43 -36.54
N SER A 1099 -11.40 13.85 -35.38
CA SER A 1099 -12.18 12.72 -34.86
C SER A 1099 -12.95 13.00 -33.57
N GLY A 1100 -12.79 14.18 -32.96
CA GLY A 1100 -13.35 14.52 -31.64
C GLY A 1100 -12.77 13.73 -30.47
N ILE A 1101 -11.88 12.76 -30.73
CA ILE A 1101 -11.31 11.87 -29.73
C ILE A 1101 -10.25 12.60 -28.91
N VAL A 1102 -10.45 12.64 -27.60
CA VAL A 1102 -9.44 13.06 -26.63
C VAL A 1102 -8.56 11.87 -26.28
N LYS A 1103 -7.28 11.93 -26.65
CA LYS A 1103 -6.27 10.92 -26.30
C LYS A 1103 -5.27 11.47 -25.31
N MET A 1104 -5.06 10.79 -24.20
CA MET A 1104 -3.89 11.00 -23.37
C MET A 1104 -2.69 10.36 -24.07
N ILE A 1105 -1.76 11.20 -24.53
CA ILE A 1105 -0.56 10.76 -25.26
C ILE A 1105 0.53 10.36 -24.28
N ASP A 1106 0.73 11.16 -23.24
CA ASP A 1106 1.82 11.04 -22.28
C ASP A 1106 1.26 11.22 -20.86
N ASP A 1107 1.66 10.31 -19.98
CA ASP A 1107 1.28 10.24 -18.57
C ASP A 1107 2.55 10.01 -17.73
N THR A 1108 3.56 10.86 -17.96
CA THR A 1108 4.85 10.75 -17.27
C THR A 1108 4.61 10.99 -15.78
N PRO A 1109 4.88 9.99 -14.91
CA PRO A 1109 4.76 10.18 -13.49
C PRO A 1109 5.76 11.27 -13.06
N ILE A 1110 5.27 12.25 -12.31
CA ILE A 1110 6.13 13.16 -11.55
C ILE A 1110 6.67 12.41 -10.31
N THR A 1111 5.98 11.33 -9.90
CA THR A 1111 6.37 10.37 -8.85
C THR A 1111 6.11 8.92 -9.32
N GLU A 1112 7.07 7.98 -9.19
CA GLU A 1112 7.05 6.57 -9.68
C GLU A 1112 5.73 5.79 -9.37
N GLU A 1113 5.36 4.67 -10.01
CA GLU A 1113 5.16 4.27 -11.41
C GLU A 1113 3.80 3.53 -11.40
N LEU A 1114 2.73 4.13 -11.92
CA LEU A 1114 1.41 3.49 -12.10
C LEU A 1114 0.96 3.73 -13.53
N SER A 1115 0.84 2.67 -14.34
CA SER A 1115 0.34 2.78 -15.72
C SER A 1115 -1.19 2.70 -15.75
N ILE A 1116 -1.82 3.65 -16.44
CA ILE A 1116 -3.28 3.71 -16.59
C ILE A 1116 -3.71 2.99 -17.87
N ARG A 1117 -4.73 2.11 -17.80
CA ARG A 1117 -5.35 1.53 -19.00
C ARG A 1117 -6.17 2.58 -19.75
N ARG A 1118 -5.90 2.74 -21.04
CA ARG A 1118 -6.56 3.71 -21.94
C ARG A 1118 -7.84 3.09 -22.54
N GLU A 1119 -9.00 3.70 -22.30
CA GLU A 1119 -10.26 3.38 -22.98
C GLU A 1119 -10.67 4.52 -23.92
N VAL A 1120 -11.26 4.15 -25.06
CA VAL A 1120 -11.71 5.04 -26.16
C VAL A 1120 -13.24 5.04 -26.15
N PHE A 1121 -13.88 6.22 -26.23
CA PHE A 1121 -15.34 6.34 -26.33
C PHE A 1121 -15.80 6.62 -27.76
N ASP A 1122 -16.87 5.94 -28.17
CA ASP A 1122 -17.51 6.02 -29.49
C ASP A 1122 -18.76 6.93 -29.45
N GLY A 1123 -18.79 7.99 -30.26
CA GLY A 1123 -20.03 8.56 -30.81
C GLY A 1123 -20.72 9.75 -30.09
N PRO A 1124 -21.56 10.52 -30.82
CA PRO A 1124 -22.24 11.74 -30.34
C PRO A 1124 -23.54 11.54 -29.53
N ILE A 1125 -24.06 10.32 -29.44
CA ILE A 1125 -25.12 9.93 -28.51
C ILE A 1125 -24.57 8.83 -27.62
N ARG A 1126 -24.53 9.08 -26.30
CA ARG A 1126 -24.12 8.08 -25.32
C ARG A 1126 -25.31 7.21 -24.93
N TRP A 1127 -25.35 5.97 -25.42
CA TRP A 1127 -26.35 4.98 -24.99
C TRP A 1127 -26.02 4.48 -23.58
N LEU A 1128 -26.99 4.52 -22.67
CA LEU A 1128 -26.80 4.16 -21.26
C LEU A 1128 -27.01 2.65 -21.08
N GLY A 1129 -26.00 1.82 -21.42
CA GLY A 1129 -25.90 0.39 -21.08
C GLY A 1129 -26.07 -0.62 -22.23
N ASP A 1130 -25.41 -1.78 -22.06
CA ASP A 1130 -25.40 -2.98 -22.92
C ASP A 1130 -26.56 -3.95 -22.51
N ARG A 1131 -27.35 -4.63 -23.36
CA ARG A 1131 -27.06 -5.24 -24.68
C ARG A 1131 -28.32 -5.87 -25.34
N PRO A 1132 -28.24 -6.39 -26.59
CA PRO A 1132 -27.06 -6.61 -27.42
C PRO A 1132 -26.58 -5.38 -28.20
#